data_AF-A0A094A9N2-F1
#
_entry.id   AF-A0A094A9N2-F1
#
_cell.length_a   1.000
_cell.length_b   1.000
_cell.length_c   1.000
_cell.angle_alpha   90.00
_cell.angle_beta   90.00
_cell.angle_gamma   90.00
#
_symmetry.space_group_name_H-M   'P 1'
#
loop_
_entity.id
_entity.type
_entity.pdbx_description
1 polymer ?
#
loop_
_entity_poly.entity_id
_entity_poly.type
_entity_poly.pdbx_seq_one_letter_code
_entity_poly.pdbx_strand_id
1 'polypeptide(L)'
;MNFQRSQLLARCGRPSSIIERRYARLQRPYQSNHWGGLDQRSRLSKVWTPTGGIAPGANEDAHSKLVRAGFLRQAHSGIFHMLPLGLRVQTKVEKLLDKHMYSIGASKLDLSSISSEELWSMSGRLNAINSELFRFKDRKEAGFLLAPTHEEEITSLVANTIKSYKELPVRLYQISRKYRDELRPRHGLLRSREFSMKDLYTFDLSPNLAMVTYNQVREAYVRLFDELKVRYLVAEADSGDIGGDLSHEYHFPTSMGEDHIISCRSCDYVANEELAESALPPATHDSGANWSFVTSDLGAASAKNTFTVWRGVSRDRNTLINVWYSPREGFQGGSEVNTHAVKSIVSDLDSGVENAALLWAQAIEKNILETQEASPRGAKIVNLVDYRLPSSLAATIHSGEIDPLWTNSPPPSSLGIATSTTAENTSDGKPLNLLRISEGDSCPRCNDGSLKIEKAIELGHAFYLGARYSDPMKAVVTLPAGYCEPAAPTIEGFAEAPVPLNSSQQVQMQMGCYGIGVSRLIGAVAETLADEKGLNWPRVIAPYEAVVIPARGQEEGAVDVYDALAGGRPTSSDVLDVALDDRTNSFPWKMQDADLVGYPIIVVVGRSWKNNRSCEVQCRRLGIKEEIPLDGLAAYIDKLLVQFGANPLGPHKATTSRKAGLSYQRHRSSQLYQTTNPSIMSSPAGQTVDLGGLSTQQLSQVKKQFDEELEHLTSSFTQLRAAQAKFRECLNSINTGVSPKVEGKTILVPLTSSLYVPGTLADTENVIVDVGTGFYVEKSTKDAAKFYTAKVEELGANLKDLESIVQGKSNNLRVVEDVLRQKVLSGNAGAPAAE
;
A
#
# COMPACT_ATOMS: atom_id res chain seq x y z
N MET A 1 21.87 -2.95 49.97
CA MET A 1 22.44 -1.61 50.28
C MET A 1 21.41 -0.52 50.60
N ASN A 2 20.09 -0.71 50.40
CA ASN A 2 19.10 0.36 50.66
C ASN A 2 18.48 0.39 52.06
N PHE A 3 18.73 -0.62 52.91
CA PHE A 3 18.16 -0.67 54.27
C PHE A 3 19.02 0.03 55.34
N GLN A 4 20.31 0.24 55.10
CA GLN A 4 21.22 0.96 56.01
C GLN A 4 21.21 2.48 55.82
N ARG A 5 20.65 2.98 54.70
CA ARG A 5 20.65 4.42 54.37
C ARG A 5 19.55 5.21 55.09
N SER A 6 18.45 4.56 55.46
CA SER A 6 17.31 5.19 56.15
C SER A 6 17.56 5.44 57.63
N GLN A 7 18.38 4.61 58.30
CA GLN A 7 18.70 4.79 59.72
C GLN A 7 19.74 5.90 59.98
N LEU A 8 20.59 6.23 58.99
CA LEU A 8 21.59 7.30 59.11
C LEU A 8 21.00 8.71 59.02
N LEU A 9 19.88 8.90 58.32
CA LEU A 9 19.25 10.21 58.16
C LEU A 9 18.35 10.61 59.34
N ALA A 10 18.01 9.68 60.24
CA ALA A 10 17.15 9.95 61.39
C ALA A 10 17.90 10.55 62.61
N ARG A 11 19.24 10.65 62.57
CA ARG A 11 20.06 11.07 63.74
C ARG A 11 20.78 12.41 63.63
N CYS A 12 20.67 13.15 62.53
CA CYS A 12 21.32 14.46 62.41
C CYS A 12 20.30 15.60 62.46
N GLY A 13 20.27 16.29 63.60
CA GLY A 13 19.46 17.48 63.82
C GLY A 13 19.88 18.66 62.95
N ARG A 14 18.86 19.37 62.44
CA ARG A 14 18.79 20.72 61.84
C ARG A 14 20.05 21.26 61.10
N PRO A 15 19.94 21.59 59.79
CA PRO A 15 21.06 22.13 59.00
C PRO A 15 21.48 23.53 59.46
N SER A 16 22.79 23.72 59.69
CA SER A 16 23.38 24.90 60.34
C SER A 16 24.00 25.91 59.37
N SER A 17 23.98 25.68 58.05
CA SER A 17 24.57 26.62 57.09
C SER A 17 23.60 27.11 56.01
N ILE A 18 23.83 28.34 55.52
CA ILE A 18 23.11 28.96 54.39
C ILE A 18 23.23 28.12 53.10
N ILE A 19 24.31 27.33 52.98
CA ILE A 19 24.57 26.46 51.83
C ILE A 19 23.68 25.21 51.87
N GLU A 20 23.48 24.60 53.05
CA GLU A 20 22.56 23.47 53.20
C GLU A 20 21.09 23.88 53.01
N ARG A 21 20.70 25.11 53.40
CA ARG A 21 19.36 25.64 53.10
C ARG A 21 19.15 25.90 51.59
N ARG A 22 20.20 26.24 50.86
CA ARG A 22 20.15 26.39 49.38
C ARG A 22 20.12 25.03 48.68
N TYR A 23 20.88 24.04 49.16
CA TYR A 23 20.85 22.67 48.60
C TYR A 23 19.51 21.97 48.88
N ALA A 24 18.92 22.14 50.07
CA ALA A 24 17.58 21.61 50.37
C ALA A 24 16.45 22.34 49.61
N ARG A 25 16.68 23.56 49.10
CA ARG A 25 15.75 24.24 48.17
C ARG A 25 15.92 23.79 46.72
N LEU A 26 17.09 23.29 46.33
CA LEU A 26 17.37 22.82 44.97
C LEU A 26 16.95 21.34 44.75
N GLN A 27 16.79 20.56 45.82
CA GLN A 27 16.33 19.16 45.75
C GLN A 27 14.85 18.95 46.07
N ARG A 28 14.08 20.01 46.35
CA ARG A 28 12.61 19.88 46.32
C ARG A 28 12.19 19.88 44.85
N PRO A 29 11.34 18.93 44.40
CA PRO A 29 10.71 19.06 43.10
C PRO A 29 10.07 20.43 43.07
N TYR A 30 10.32 21.16 41.99
CA TYR A 30 9.82 22.51 41.78
C TYR A 30 8.29 22.46 41.83
N GLN A 31 7.69 22.61 43.02
CA GLN A 31 6.26 22.79 43.16
C GLN A 31 5.97 24.19 42.65
N SER A 32 5.52 24.25 41.40
CA SER A 32 5.07 25.42 40.69
C SER A 32 3.82 26.01 41.35
N ASN A 33 3.98 26.70 42.48
CA ASN A 33 2.89 27.41 43.17
C ASN A 33 3.08 28.93 43.16
N HIS A 34 3.82 29.48 42.18
CA HIS A 34 4.02 30.94 42.04
C HIS A 34 3.48 31.55 40.73
N TRP A 35 2.84 30.74 39.90
CA TRP A 35 1.92 31.20 38.85
C TRP A 35 0.54 30.70 39.28
N GLY A 36 -0.49 31.55 39.35
CA GLY A 36 -1.86 31.13 39.68
C GLY A 36 -2.20 29.87 38.88
N GLY A 37 -2.69 28.83 39.57
CA GLY A 37 -2.75 27.46 39.08
C GLY A 37 -3.19 27.37 37.61
N LEU A 38 -2.22 27.20 36.72
CA LEU A 38 -2.48 27.06 35.29
C LEU A 38 -3.25 25.75 35.11
N ASP A 39 -4.48 25.87 34.63
CA ASP A 39 -5.35 24.76 34.28
C ASP A 39 -4.68 23.87 33.22
N GLN A 40 -4.15 22.73 33.66
CA GLN A 40 -3.42 21.72 32.86
C GLN A 40 -4.33 20.76 32.09
N ARG A 41 -5.66 20.94 32.16
CA ARG A 41 -6.61 20.05 31.48
C ARG A 41 -6.45 20.14 29.96
N SER A 42 -6.53 19.00 29.28
CA SER A 42 -6.52 18.90 27.82
C SER A 42 -7.85 19.39 27.25
N ARG A 43 -7.98 20.71 27.11
CA ARG A 43 -9.18 21.38 26.58
C ARG A 43 -9.10 21.54 25.07
N LEU A 44 -10.15 21.11 24.36
CA LEU A 44 -10.21 21.28 22.90
C LEU A 44 -10.30 22.75 22.48
N SER A 45 -10.80 23.65 23.33
CA SER A 45 -10.76 25.10 23.06
C SER A 45 -9.34 25.68 23.02
N LYS A 46 -8.37 25.03 23.67
CA LYS A 46 -6.96 25.45 23.72
C LYS A 46 -6.09 24.78 22.66
N VAL A 47 -6.60 23.73 22.00
CA VAL A 47 -5.88 23.01 20.95
C VAL A 47 -6.45 23.44 19.60
N TRP A 48 -5.58 23.89 18.70
CA TRP A 48 -6.01 24.18 17.34
C TRP A 48 -6.42 22.90 16.61
N THR A 49 -7.73 22.68 16.53
CA THR A 49 -8.37 21.53 15.89
C THR A 49 -9.28 22.07 14.79
N PRO A 50 -8.76 22.31 13.57
CA PRO A 50 -9.52 22.90 12.48
C PRO A 50 -10.46 21.86 11.84
N THR A 51 -11.38 21.34 12.64
CA THR A 51 -12.45 20.46 12.23
C THR A 51 -13.62 21.29 11.68
N GLY A 52 -14.34 20.74 10.71
CA GLY A 52 -15.40 21.46 10.00
C GLY A 52 -14.88 22.38 8.89
N GLY A 53 -15.80 23.04 8.19
CA GLY A 53 -15.51 23.89 7.02
C GLY A 53 -15.35 23.12 5.70
N ILE A 54 -15.32 21.79 5.74
CA ILE A 54 -15.34 20.93 4.55
C ILE A 54 -16.55 19.99 4.65
N ALA A 55 -17.48 20.12 3.71
CA ALA A 55 -18.67 19.28 3.62
C ALA A 55 -18.31 17.85 3.21
N PRO A 56 -19.06 16.82 3.64
CA PRO A 56 -18.83 15.45 3.19
C PRO A 56 -19.08 15.33 1.68
N GLY A 57 -18.22 14.59 0.98
CA GLY A 57 -18.47 14.19 -0.41
C GLY A 57 -19.41 12.97 -0.48
N ALA A 58 -19.99 12.71 -1.65
CA ALA A 58 -20.91 11.59 -1.85
C ALA A 58 -20.26 10.20 -1.63
N ASN A 59 -18.98 10.06 -1.98
CA ASN A 59 -18.15 8.86 -1.76
C ASN A 59 -16.88 9.25 -1.00
N GLU A 60 -17.03 9.60 0.29
CA GLU A 60 -15.92 10.04 1.14
C GLU A 60 -15.02 8.87 1.57
N ASP A 61 -13.78 8.85 1.08
CA ASP A 61 -12.75 7.90 1.50
C ASP A 61 -12.12 8.26 2.86
N ALA A 62 -11.31 7.37 3.43
CA ALA A 62 -10.69 7.63 4.74
C ALA A 62 -9.70 8.80 4.71
N HIS A 63 -9.05 9.04 3.56
CA HIS A 63 -8.20 10.21 3.39
C HIS A 63 -9.00 11.52 3.53
N SER A 64 -10.14 11.60 2.86
CA SER A 64 -11.05 12.74 2.96
C SER A 64 -11.53 12.96 4.39
N LYS A 65 -11.80 11.88 5.14
CA LYS A 65 -12.12 11.95 6.58
C LYS A 65 -10.97 12.50 7.41
N LEU A 66 -9.72 12.08 7.15
CA LEU A 66 -8.53 12.65 7.83
C LEU A 66 -8.39 14.15 7.57
N VAL A 67 -8.69 14.60 6.34
CA VAL A 67 -8.71 16.04 6.01
C VAL A 67 -9.85 16.74 6.75
N ARG A 68 -11.08 16.24 6.66
CA ARG A 68 -12.26 16.83 7.33
C ARG A 68 -12.14 16.89 8.84
N ALA A 69 -11.57 15.85 9.44
CA ALA A 69 -11.28 15.77 10.88
C ALA A 69 -10.06 16.62 11.31
N GLY A 70 -9.43 17.35 10.40
CA GLY A 70 -8.33 18.25 10.75
C GLY A 70 -7.04 17.53 11.17
N PHE A 71 -6.78 16.32 10.68
CA PHE A 71 -5.54 15.58 10.98
C PHE A 71 -4.39 16.00 10.07
N LEU A 72 -4.70 16.31 8.81
CA LEU A 72 -3.70 16.70 7.82
C LEU A 72 -4.26 17.68 6.79
N ARG A 73 -3.37 18.39 6.12
CA ARG A 73 -3.67 19.20 4.93
C ARG A 73 -2.63 18.92 3.85
N GLN A 74 -3.07 18.92 2.60
CA GLN A 74 -2.14 18.78 1.49
C GLN A 74 -1.42 20.11 1.24
N ALA A 75 -0.10 20.07 1.20
CA ALA A 75 0.74 21.21 0.84
C ALA A 75 0.97 21.26 -0.67
N HIS A 76 1.39 20.11 -1.23
CA HIS A 76 1.59 19.88 -2.66
C HIS A 76 1.19 18.44 -3.02
N SER A 77 1.22 18.07 -4.30
CA SER A 77 0.97 16.69 -4.72
C SER A 77 1.91 15.73 -3.98
N GLY A 78 1.35 14.79 -3.21
CA GLY A 78 2.12 13.84 -2.39
C GLY A 78 2.88 14.45 -1.20
N ILE A 79 2.59 15.68 -0.76
CA ILE A 79 3.27 16.31 0.39
C ILE A 79 2.22 16.89 1.33
N PHE A 80 2.31 16.54 2.62
CA PHE A 80 1.26 16.82 3.60
C PHE A 80 1.79 17.53 4.86
N HIS A 81 1.02 18.49 5.35
CA HIS A 81 1.16 19.03 6.70
C HIS A 81 0.39 18.15 7.68
N MET A 82 1.08 17.66 8.71
CA MET A 82 0.43 17.00 9.83
C MET A 82 -0.04 18.05 10.85
N LEU A 83 -1.33 18.09 11.14
CA LEU A 83 -1.96 19.03 12.06
C LEU A 83 -1.96 18.48 13.50
N PRO A 84 -2.31 19.24 14.55
CA PRO A 84 -2.09 18.83 15.94
C PRO A 84 -2.68 17.46 16.33
N LEU A 85 -3.89 17.10 15.86
CA LEU A 85 -4.46 15.76 16.13
C LEU A 85 -3.71 14.66 15.37
N GLY A 86 -3.40 14.88 14.08
CA GLY A 86 -2.63 13.93 13.29
C GLY A 86 -1.21 13.74 13.83
N LEU A 87 -0.56 14.81 14.28
CA LEU A 87 0.77 14.77 14.86
C LEU A 87 0.77 14.04 16.20
N ARG A 88 -0.31 14.18 16.99
CA ARG A 88 -0.51 13.42 18.22
C ARG A 88 -0.62 11.92 17.93
N VAL A 89 -1.41 11.52 16.92
CA VAL A 89 -1.50 10.11 16.48
C VAL A 89 -0.14 9.62 15.98
N GLN A 90 0.55 10.38 15.14
CA GLN A 90 1.89 10.06 14.67
C GLN A 90 2.85 9.84 15.85
N THR A 91 2.89 10.76 16.82
CA THR A 91 3.74 10.63 18.02
C THR A 91 3.43 9.37 18.82
N LYS A 92 2.16 8.94 18.91
CA LYS A 92 1.78 7.69 19.57
C LYS A 92 2.27 6.46 18.80
N VAL A 93 2.17 6.47 17.47
CA VAL A 93 2.75 5.44 16.61
C VAL A 93 4.27 5.36 16.81
N GLU A 94 4.96 6.50 16.83
CA GLU A 94 6.40 6.57 17.03
C GLU A 94 6.83 6.03 18.40
N LYS A 95 6.09 6.36 19.46
CA LYS A 95 6.32 5.80 20.80
C LYS A 95 6.10 4.29 20.86
N LEU A 96 5.08 3.79 20.16
CA LEU A 96 4.84 2.35 20.05
C LEU A 96 6.00 1.65 19.32
N LEU A 97 6.47 2.23 18.22
CA LEU A 97 7.67 1.76 17.51
C LEU A 97 8.89 1.75 18.42
N ASP A 98 9.16 2.85 19.12
CA ASP A 98 10.28 2.98 20.06
C ASP A 98 10.24 1.87 21.14
N LYS A 99 9.07 1.62 21.75
CA LYS A 99 8.87 0.54 22.71
C LYS A 99 9.34 -0.82 22.16
N HIS A 100 8.95 -1.17 20.94
CA HIS A 100 9.31 -2.45 20.34
C HIS A 100 10.76 -2.51 19.87
N MET A 101 11.33 -1.41 19.36
CA MET A 101 12.74 -1.35 18.97
C MET A 101 13.67 -1.44 20.20
N TYR A 102 13.34 -0.76 21.31
CA TYR A 102 14.09 -0.90 22.55
C TYR A 102 14.02 -2.30 23.14
N SER A 103 12.89 -3.02 22.95
CA SER A 103 12.75 -4.41 23.44
C SER A 103 13.76 -5.39 22.83
N ILE A 104 14.30 -5.07 21.65
CA ILE A 104 15.33 -5.88 20.97
C ILE A 104 16.74 -5.27 21.08
N GLY A 105 16.93 -4.30 21.97
CA GLY A 105 18.22 -3.63 22.19
C GLY A 105 18.65 -2.72 21.04
N ALA A 106 17.72 -2.29 20.17
CA ALA A 106 18.05 -1.33 19.12
C ALA A 106 18.23 0.08 19.70
N SER A 107 19.22 0.82 19.21
CA SER A 107 19.51 2.18 19.61
C SER A 107 18.98 3.18 18.58
N LYS A 108 18.29 4.21 19.07
CA LYS A 108 17.74 5.27 18.21
C LYS A 108 18.82 6.28 17.88
N LEU A 109 18.89 6.68 16.61
CA LEU A 109 19.72 7.77 16.10
C LEU A 109 18.92 8.61 15.10
N ASP A 110 19.54 9.65 14.56
CA ASP A 110 18.95 10.54 13.54
C ASP A 110 19.98 10.78 12.44
N LEU A 111 19.76 10.21 11.25
CA LEU A 111 20.65 10.35 10.10
C LEU A 111 20.27 11.58 9.28
N SER A 112 21.26 12.14 8.58
CA SER A 112 21.03 13.25 7.66
C SER A 112 19.98 12.88 6.60
N SER A 113 19.02 13.77 6.36
CA SER A 113 18.10 13.64 5.22
C SER A 113 18.77 14.00 3.88
N ILE A 114 19.94 14.64 3.92
CA ILE A 114 20.76 14.97 2.75
C ILE A 114 21.91 13.96 2.66
N SER A 115 22.02 13.26 1.54
CA SER A 115 23.07 12.28 1.25
C SER A 115 23.85 12.68 0.00
N SER A 116 25.09 12.20 -0.14
CA SER A 116 25.93 12.51 -1.31
C SER A 116 25.69 11.55 -2.47
N GLU A 117 25.74 12.05 -3.70
CA GLU A 117 25.67 11.20 -4.89
C GLU A 117 26.87 10.23 -4.98
N GLU A 118 28.03 10.62 -4.45
CA GLU A 118 29.22 9.77 -4.38
C GLU A 118 28.95 8.48 -3.58
N LEU A 119 28.32 8.63 -2.41
CA LEU A 119 28.03 7.48 -1.54
C LEU A 119 27.03 6.52 -2.19
N TRP A 120 26.02 7.05 -2.87
CA TRP A 120 25.04 6.26 -3.63
C TRP A 120 25.61 5.65 -4.92
N SER A 121 26.67 6.24 -5.46
CA SER A 121 27.42 5.65 -6.56
C SER A 121 28.19 4.42 -6.10
N MET A 122 28.73 4.42 -4.87
CA MET A 122 29.45 3.25 -4.32
C MET A 122 28.55 2.02 -4.18
N SER A 123 27.27 2.20 -3.80
CA SER A 123 26.30 1.10 -3.74
C SER A 123 25.75 0.70 -5.12
N GLY A 124 26.06 1.45 -6.18
CA GLY A 124 25.51 1.26 -7.52
C GLY A 124 24.05 1.73 -7.69
N ARG A 125 23.41 2.28 -6.64
CA ARG A 125 21.98 2.63 -6.66
C ARG A 125 21.66 3.98 -7.28
N LEU A 126 22.62 4.90 -7.37
CA LEU A 126 22.39 6.25 -7.91
C LEU A 126 21.74 6.22 -9.31
N ASN A 127 22.25 5.37 -10.21
CA ASN A 127 21.75 5.27 -11.58
C ASN A 127 20.55 4.33 -11.72
N ALA A 128 20.44 3.31 -10.86
CA ALA A 128 19.38 2.32 -10.93
C ALA A 128 18.00 2.92 -10.63
N ILE A 129 17.91 3.88 -9.70
CA ILE A 129 16.64 4.45 -9.20
C ILE A 129 16.51 5.94 -9.54
N ASN A 130 17.20 6.40 -10.59
CA ASN A 130 17.38 7.84 -10.86
C ASN A 130 16.06 8.63 -11.00
N SER A 131 14.99 8.01 -11.50
CA SER A 131 13.69 8.66 -11.68
C SER A 131 12.94 8.94 -10.37
N GLU A 132 13.30 8.29 -9.26
CA GLU A 132 12.61 8.43 -7.97
C GLU A 132 13.42 9.28 -6.96
N LEU A 133 14.58 9.80 -7.36
CA LEU A 133 15.48 10.54 -6.47
C LEU A 133 15.31 12.05 -6.63
N PHE A 134 15.06 12.74 -5.51
CA PHE A 134 15.21 14.18 -5.46
C PHE A 134 16.70 14.56 -5.42
N ARG A 135 17.25 14.93 -6.57
CA ARG A 135 18.67 15.32 -6.72
C ARG A 135 18.80 16.84 -6.80
N PHE A 136 19.87 17.36 -6.21
CA PHE A 136 20.20 18.77 -6.25
C PHE A 136 21.70 18.98 -6.12
N LYS A 137 22.18 20.15 -6.51
CA LYS A 137 23.56 20.55 -6.32
C LYS A 137 23.67 21.65 -5.27
N ASP A 138 24.75 21.64 -4.52
CA ASP A 138 25.08 22.77 -3.65
C ASP A 138 25.72 23.93 -4.43
N ARG A 139 26.07 25.00 -3.71
CA ARG A 139 26.72 26.19 -4.30
C ARG A 139 28.11 25.94 -4.91
N LYS A 140 28.72 24.78 -4.64
CA LYS A 140 30.01 24.34 -5.17
C LYS A 140 29.84 23.33 -6.31
N GLU A 141 28.61 23.16 -6.80
CA GLU A 141 28.24 22.16 -7.80
C GLU A 141 28.43 20.71 -7.34
N ALA A 142 28.54 20.45 -6.03
CA ALA A 142 28.60 19.10 -5.49
C ALA A 142 27.21 18.46 -5.50
N GLY A 143 27.12 17.23 -5.99
CA GLY A 143 25.87 16.47 -6.13
C GLY A 143 25.39 15.88 -4.81
N PHE A 144 24.13 16.17 -4.47
CA PHE A 144 23.44 15.67 -3.30
C PHE A 144 22.04 15.16 -3.68
N LEU A 145 21.45 14.38 -2.78
CA LEU A 145 20.07 13.94 -2.88
C LEU A 145 19.37 13.99 -1.54
N LEU A 146 18.04 14.06 -1.56
CA LEU A 146 17.22 13.79 -0.38
C LEU A 146 17.04 12.28 -0.25
N ALA A 147 17.41 11.75 0.91
CA ALA A 147 17.48 10.31 1.14
C ALA A 147 16.08 9.64 1.06
N PRO A 148 15.85 8.70 0.12
CA PRO A 148 14.63 7.89 0.09
C PRO A 148 14.66 6.74 1.10
N THR A 149 15.86 6.39 1.56
CA THR A 149 16.24 5.38 2.56
C THR A 149 17.72 5.62 2.93
N HIS A 150 18.30 4.87 3.87
CA HIS A 150 19.58 5.19 4.50
C HIS A 150 20.58 4.03 4.58
N GLU A 151 20.46 2.97 3.77
CA GLU A 151 21.44 1.86 3.79
C GLU A 151 22.88 2.37 3.57
N GLU A 152 23.06 3.32 2.67
CA GLU A 152 24.34 3.93 2.36
C GLU A 152 24.94 4.71 3.54
N GLU A 153 24.15 5.63 4.12
CA GLU A 153 24.58 6.51 5.20
C GLU A 153 24.95 5.73 6.46
N ILE A 154 24.10 4.78 6.85
CA ILE A 154 24.32 3.98 8.06
C ILE A 154 25.51 3.03 7.92
N THR A 155 25.71 2.45 6.74
CA THR A 155 26.84 1.55 6.48
C THR A 155 28.14 2.32 6.51
N SER A 156 28.19 3.52 5.92
CA SER A 156 29.36 4.40 5.99
C SER A 156 29.69 4.80 7.43
N LEU A 157 28.67 5.15 8.23
CA LEU A 157 28.86 5.47 9.65
C LEU A 157 29.44 4.28 10.43
N VAL A 158 28.85 3.09 10.26
CA VAL A 158 29.27 1.88 10.96
C VAL A 158 30.66 1.43 10.53
N ALA A 159 30.95 1.42 9.22
CA ALA A 159 32.26 1.08 8.68
C ALA A 159 33.39 1.95 9.27
N ASN A 160 33.10 3.22 9.53
CA ASN A 160 34.07 4.15 10.10
C ASN A 160 34.21 4.04 11.62
N THR A 161 33.16 3.60 12.33
CA THR A 161 33.11 3.64 13.79
C THR A 161 33.41 2.29 14.44
N ILE A 162 32.85 1.20 13.92
CA ILE A 162 33.00 -0.14 14.49
C ILE A 162 34.23 -0.82 13.89
N LYS A 163 35.17 -1.25 14.75
CA LYS A 163 36.43 -1.88 14.31
C LYS A 163 36.65 -3.25 14.92
N SER A 164 35.89 -3.64 15.94
CA SER A 164 36.01 -4.94 16.59
C SER A 164 34.76 -5.80 16.43
N TYR A 165 34.95 -7.10 16.16
CA TYR A 165 33.87 -8.08 16.17
C TYR A 165 33.13 -8.17 17.51
N LYS A 166 33.76 -7.74 18.62
CA LYS A 166 33.18 -7.75 19.97
C LYS A 166 32.09 -6.71 20.18
N GLU A 167 32.00 -5.74 19.27
CA GLU A 167 30.97 -4.71 19.30
C GLU A 167 29.68 -5.17 18.60
N LEU A 168 29.74 -6.27 17.83
CA LEU A 168 28.60 -6.84 17.12
C LEU A 168 27.82 -7.84 18.00
N PRO A 169 26.49 -7.97 17.82
CA PRO A 169 25.68 -7.27 16.83
C PRO A 169 25.33 -5.84 17.24
N VAL A 170 25.21 -4.97 16.25
CA VAL A 170 24.72 -3.59 16.44
C VAL A 170 23.40 -3.41 15.71
N ARG A 171 22.45 -2.74 16.37
CA ARG A 171 21.08 -2.52 15.89
C ARG A 171 20.75 -1.04 16.02
N LEU A 172 20.65 -0.34 14.91
CA LEU A 172 20.51 1.11 14.87
C LEU A 172 19.28 1.49 14.07
N TYR A 173 18.40 2.31 14.63
CA TYR A 173 17.19 2.75 13.94
C TYR A 173 16.97 4.24 14.05
N GLN A 174 16.17 4.79 13.15
CA GLN A 174 15.66 6.15 13.22
C GLN A 174 14.17 6.15 12.93
N ILE A 175 13.52 7.27 13.25
CA ILE A 175 12.21 7.61 12.71
C ILE A 175 12.36 8.99 12.11
N SER A 176 12.45 9.06 10.79
CA SER A 176 12.76 10.30 10.07
C SER A 176 12.00 10.40 8.75
N ARG A 177 12.02 11.60 8.18
CA ARG A 177 11.40 11.87 6.89
C ARG A 177 12.21 11.24 5.76
N LYS A 178 11.49 10.68 4.78
CA LYS A 178 12.01 10.10 3.56
C LYS A 178 11.39 10.82 2.37
N TYR A 179 12.16 10.87 1.28
CA TYR A 179 11.82 11.62 0.10
C TYR A 179 11.95 10.72 -1.12
N ARG A 180 10.83 10.45 -1.80
CA ARG A 180 10.78 9.68 -3.05
C ARG A 180 10.03 10.51 -4.07
N ASP A 181 10.61 10.76 -5.24
CA ASP A 181 9.94 11.52 -6.29
C ASP A 181 8.93 10.64 -7.04
N GLU A 182 7.93 10.19 -6.29
CA GLU A 182 6.86 9.33 -6.78
C GLU A 182 6.12 10.01 -7.93
N LEU A 183 6.15 9.37 -9.11
CA LEU A 183 5.55 9.88 -10.33
C LEU A 183 4.04 10.10 -10.19
N ARG A 184 3.37 9.22 -9.44
CA ARG A 184 1.91 9.28 -9.22
C ARG A 184 1.54 9.11 -7.75
N PRO A 185 1.69 10.17 -6.93
CA PRO A 185 1.27 10.16 -5.54
C PRO A 185 -0.25 10.01 -5.46
N ARG A 186 -0.75 9.11 -4.63
CA ARG A 186 -2.17 8.74 -4.57
C ARG A 186 -2.57 8.24 -3.19
N HIS A 187 -3.87 8.28 -2.91
CA HIS A 187 -4.47 7.83 -1.66
C HIS A 187 -3.87 8.48 -0.40
N GLY A 188 -3.52 9.77 -0.50
CA GLY A 188 -3.08 10.55 0.66
C GLY A 188 -1.75 10.08 1.24
N LEU A 189 -1.80 9.64 2.51
CA LEU A 189 -0.62 9.16 3.25
C LEU A 189 -0.14 7.77 2.82
N LEU A 190 -0.91 7.05 1.97
CA LEU A 190 -0.52 5.71 1.55
C LEU A 190 0.64 5.74 0.55
N ARG A 191 0.62 6.67 -0.41
CA ARG A 191 1.66 6.81 -1.43
C ARG A 191 1.97 8.29 -1.70
N SER A 192 2.99 8.81 -1.02
CA SER A 192 3.38 10.22 -1.00
C SER A 192 4.85 10.41 -1.40
N ARG A 193 5.23 11.65 -1.68
CA ARG A 193 6.60 12.05 -2.05
C ARG A 193 7.47 12.36 -0.84
N GLU A 194 6.85 12.86 0.23
CA GLU A 194 7.44 13.03 1.55
C GLU A 194 6.64 12.22 2.56
N PHE A 195 7.30 11.40 3.37
CA PHE A 195 6.65 10.59 4.42
C PHE A 195 7.58 10.30 5.59
N SER A 196 7.01 10.02 6.76
CA SER A 196 7.77 9.52 7.92
C SER A 196 7.89 8.00 7.85
N MET A 197 9.10 7.50 8.09
CA MET A 197 9.40 6.07 8.11
C MET A 197 10.32 5.77 9.29
N LYS A 198 10.04 4.65 9.96
CA LYS A 198 11.00 4.00 10.84
C LYS A 198 11.85 3.10 9.96
N ASP A 199 13.16 3.17 10.07
CA ASP A 199 14.11 2.30 9.39
C ASP A 199 15.17 1.85 10.41
N LEU A 200 15.32 0.52 10.53
CA LEU A 200 16.28 -0.16 11.41
C LEU A 200 17.29 -0.86 10.52
N TYR A 201 18.55 -0.79 10.90
CA TYR A 201 19.66 -1.49 10.26
C TYR A 201 20.40 -2.31 11.30
N THR A 202 20.69 -3.57 10.97
CA THR A 202 21.43 -4.47 11.84
C THR A 202 22.75 -4.86 11.18
N PHE A 203 23.80 -4.99 12.00
CA PHE A 203 25.12 -5.41 11.59
C PHE A 203 25.51 -6.58 12.49
N ASP A 204 25.59 -7.76 11.89
CA ASP A 204 25.85 -9.04 12.53
C ASP A 204 27.17 -9.61 11.99
N LEU A 205 27.80 -10.50 12.75
CA LEU A 205 29.12 -11.01 12.41
C LEU A 205 29.10 -12.08 11.30
N SER A 206 28.05 -12.89 11.25
CA SER A 206 27.92 -14.05 10.37
C SER A 206 26.48 -14.17 9.85
N PRO A 207 26.25 -14.90 8.74
CA PRO A 207 24.91 -15.12 8.22
C PRO A 207 23.97 -15.80 9.23
N ASN A 208 24.49 -16.73 10.02
CA ASN A 208 23.72 -17.44 11.04
C ASN A 208 23.23 -16.49 12.15
N LEU A 209 24.11 -15.62 12.65
CA LEU A 209 23.75 -14.63 13.67
C LEU A 209 22.81 -13.56 13.09
N ALA A 210 23.03 -13.15 11.85
CA ALA A 210 22.12 -12.24 11.14
C ALA A 210 20.71 -12.82 11.04
N MET A 211 20.57 -14.13 10.79
CA MET A 211 19.27 -14.80 10.73
C MET A 211 18.58 -14.85 12.10
N VAL A 212 19.33 -14.99 13.20
CA VAL A 212 18.79 -14.86 14.56
C VAL A 212 18.28 -13.44 14.79
N THR A 213 19.06 -12.42 14.45
CA THR A 213 18.65 -11.01 14.56
C THR A 213 17.42 -10.71 13.68
N TYR A 214 17.39 -11.22 12.44
CA TYR A 214 16.26 -11.08 11.51
C TYR A 214 14.96 -11.60 12.12
N ASN A 215 14.97 -12.80 12.71
CA ASN A 215 13.80 -13.36 13.36
C ASN A 215 13.39 -12.58 14.62
N GLN A 216 14.36 -12.09 15.42
CA GLN A 216 14.05 -11.23 16.58
C GLN A 216 13.34 -9.93 16.18
N VAL A 217 13.75 -9.32 15.06
CA VAL A 217 13.08 -8.12 14.53
C VAL A 217 11.69 -8.45 14.01
N ARG A 218 11.52 -9.55 13.29
CA ARG A 218 10.19 -10.00 12.80
C ARG A 218 9.22 -10.24 13.95
N GLU A 219 9.65 -10.91 15.01
CA GLU A 219 8.83 -11.08 16.22
C GLU A 219 8.48 -9.74 16.88
N ALA A 220 9.38 -8.75 16.85
CA ALA A 220 9.09 -7.41 17.35
C ALA A 220 8.04 -6.70 16.50
N TYR A 221 8.05 -6.89 15.17
CA TYR A 221 7.03 -6.36 14.26
C TYR A 221 5.68 -7.02 14.50
N VAL A 222 5.64 -8.35 14.64
CA VAL A 222 4.43 -9.11 15.01
C VAL A 222 3.83 -8.55 16.30
N ARG A 223 4.63 -8.38 17.36
CA ARG A 223 4.14 -7.77 18.62
C ARG A 223 3.59 -6.36 18.41
N LEU A 224 4.24 -5.55 17.57
CA LEU A 224 3.79 -4.20 17.26
C LEU A 224 2.44 -4.19 16.55
N PHE A 225 2.26 -5.00 15.49
CA PHE A 225 1.01 -5.08 14.76
C PHE A 225 -0.11 -5.72 15.60
N ASP A 226 0.23 -6.69 16.46
CA ASP A 226 -0.69 -7.28 17.44
C ASP A 226 -1.21 -6.25 18.45
N GLU A 227 -0.43 -5.21 18.80
CA GLU A 227 -0.88 -4.13 19.69
C GLU A 227 -1.87 -3.16 19.01
N LEU A 228 -1.85 -3.07 17.66
CA LEU A 228 -2.84 -2.29 16.91
C LEU A 228 -4.23 -2.94 16.87
N LYS A 229 -4.32 -4.26 17.11
CA LYS A 229 -5.60 -5.01 17.05
C LYS A 229 -6.34 -4.82 15.71
N VAL A 230 -5.57 -4.80 14.63
CA VAL A 230 -6.05 -4.78 13.24
C VAL A 230 -5.50 -6.03 12.56
N ARG A 231 -6.31 -6.69 11.72
CA ARG A 231 -5.86 -7.87 10.96
C ARG A 231 -4.74 -7.47 10.02
N TYR A 232 -3.65 -8.24 10.03
CA TYR A 232 -2.55 -8.09 9.08
C TYR A 232 -2.12 -9.45 8.50
N LEU A 233 -1.42 -9.41 7.37
CA LEU A 233 -0.79 -10.56 6.73
C LEU A 233 0.73 -10.35 6.76
N VAL A 234 1.47 -11.44 6.87
CA VAL A 234 2.93 -11.44 6.71
C VAL A 234 3.23 -12.29 5.50
N ALA A 235 3.69 -11.66 4.42
CA ALA A 235 3.93 -12.30 3.13
C ALA A 235 5.42 -12.47 2.90
N GLU A 236 5.84 -13.61 2.38
CA GLU A 236 7.15 -13.77 1.75
C GLU A 236 7.18 -12.91 0.47
N ALA A 237 8.29 -12.21 0.23
CA ALA A 237 8.40 -11.23 -0.85
C ALA A 237 9.74 -11.31 -1.57
N ASP A 238 9.83 -10.65 -2.73
CA ASP A 238 11.10 -10.44 -3.41
C ASP A 238 11.94 -9.37 -2.70
N SER A 239 13.27 -9.46 -2.81
CA SER A 239 14.18 -8.46 -2.24
C SER A 239 14.38 -7.23 -3.14
N GLY A 240 13.98 -7.31 -4.42
CA GLY A 240 13.96 -6.18 -5.35
C GLY A 240 15.25 -5.39 -5.42
N ASP A 241 15.11 -4.07 -5.63
CA ASP A 241 16.24 -3.15 -5.77
C ASP A 241 16.99 -2.85 -4.47
N ILE A 242 16.45 -3.25 -3.30
CA ILE A 242 17.15 -3.17 -2.01
C ILE A 242 18.13 -4.35 -1.87
N GLY A 243 17.79 -5.50 -2.44
CA GLY A 243 18.63 -6.71 -2.47
C GLY A 243 18.64 -7.51 -1.20
N GLY A 244 19.28 -8.67 -1.27
CA GLY A 244 19.24 -9.67 -0.21
C GLY A 244 18.73 -11.01 -0.72
N ASP A 245 18.74 -12.00 0.18
CA ASP A 245 18.36 -13.39 -0.12
C ASP A 245 17.02 -13.79 0.52
N LEU A 246 16.48 -12.93 1.41
CA LEU A 246 15.26 -13.22 2.16
C LEU A 246 14.55 -11.92 2.55
N SER A 247 13.26 -11.82 2.24
CA SER A 247 12.43 -10.71 2.69
C SER A 247 11.01 -11.11 3.11
N HIS A 248 10.40 -10.30 3.97
CA HIS A 248 9.02 -10.43 4.41
C HIS A 248 8.34 -9.07 4.49
N GLU A 249 7.13 -8.99 3.93
CA GLU A 249 6.28 -7.81 3.94
C GLU A 249 5.12 -7.96 4.92
N TYR A 250 4.69 -6.83 5.50
CA TYR A 250 3.59 -6.75 6.46
C TYR A 250 2.46 -5.93 5.86
N HIS A 251 1.26 -6.52 5.81
CA HIS A 251 0.19 -6.06 4.94
C HIS A 251 -1.13 -5.90 5.68
N PHE A 252 -1.86 -4.80 5.44
CA PHE A 252 -3.28 -4.70 5.84
C PHE A 252 -4.17 -5.07 4.66
N PRO A 253 -4.98 -6.15 4.75
CA PRO A 253 -5.86 -6.56 3.66
C PRO A 253 -7.00 -5.54 3.48
N THR A 254 -7.09 -4.96 2.28
CA THR A 254 -8.11 -3.98 1.89
C THR A 254 -8.24 -3.91 0.38
N SER A 255 -9.45 -3.60 -0.12
CA SER A 255 -9.70 -3.42 -1.55
C SER A 255 -8.92 -2.25 -2.17
N MET A 256 -8.48 -1.30 -1.35
CA MET A 256 -7.65 -0.15 -1.77
C MET A 256 -6.16 -0.47 -1.87
N GLY A 257 -5.76 -1.68 -1.47
CA GLY A 257 -4.39 -2.16 -1.57
C GLY A 257 -3.89 -2.22 -3.01
N GLU A 258 -2.60 -1.91 -3.19
CA GLU A 258 -1.92 -2.00 -4.49
C GLU A 258 -1.31 -3.39 -4.71
N ASP A 259 -0.99 -4.10 -3.63
CA ASP A 259 -0.33 -5.39 -3.67
C ASP A 259 -1.34 -6.53 -3.65
N HIS A 260 -1.09 -7.57 -4.43
CA HIS A 260 -1.85 -8.82 -4.38
C HIS A 260 -1.10 -9.83 -3.51
N ILE A 261 -1.74 -10.22 -2.42
CA ILE A 261 -1.21 -11.20 -1.47
C ILE A 261 -1.93 -12.52 -1.67
N ILE A 262 -1.14 -13.54 -1.99
CA ILE A 262 -1.61 -14.90 -2.19
C ILE A 262 -1.43 -15.65 -0.87
N SER A 263 -2.52 -16.23 -0.36
CA SER A 263 -2.52 -17.01 0.88
C SER A 263 -3.21 -18.36 0.68
N CYS A 264 -2.75 -19.40 1.36
CA CYS A 264 -3.44 -20.70 1.35
C CYS A 264 -4.59 -20.74 2.36
N ARG A 265 -5.73 -21.30 1.97
CA ARG A 265 -6.88 -21.50 2.87
C ARG A 265 -6.66 -22.60 3.92
N SER A 266 -5.68 -23.49 3.72
CA SER A 266 -5.48 -24.70 4.53
C SER A 266 -4.18 -24.70 5.35
N CYS A 267 -3.14 -23.98 4.93
CA CYS A 267 -1.85 -23.89 5.63
C CYS A 267 -1.42 -22.43 5.89
N ASP A 268 -0.16 -22.21 6.28
CA ASP A 268 0.42 -20.90 6.61
C ASP A 268 1.13 -20.21 5.44
N TYR A 269 1.02 -20.75 4.23
CA TYR A 269 1.60 -20.16 3.03
C TYR A 269 0.97 -18.79 2.74
N VAL A 270 1.80 -17.75 2.72
CA VAL A 270 1.45 -16.38 2.33
C VAL A 270 2.63 -15.76 1.58
N ALA A 271 2.40 -15.28 0.36
CA ALA A 271 3.42 -14.68 -0.48
C ALA A 271 2.85 -13.51 -1.30
N ASN A 272 3.71 -12.55 -1.64
CA ASN A 272 3.40 -11.51 -2.62
C ASN A 272 3.29 -12.13 -4.03
N GLU A 273 2.46 -11.58 -4.91
CA GLU A 273 2.29 -12.00 -6.32
C GLU A 273 3.62 -12.19 -7.06
N GLU A 274 4.64 -11.39 -6.74
CA GLU A 274 5.96 -11.47 -7.36
C GLU A 274 6.72 -12.76 -7.03
N LEU A 275 6.54 -13.30 -5.82
CA LEU A 275 7.21 -14.51 -5.32
C LEU A 275 6.28 -15.73 -5.27
N ALA A 276 4.97 -15.52 -5.35
CA ALA A 276 4.01 -16.58 -5.11
C ALA A 276 4.13 -17.70 -6.16
N GLU A 277 4.08 -18.93 -5.66
CA GLU A 277 4.10 -20.15 -6.45
C GLU A 277 2.76 -20.87 -6.30
N SER A 278 2.37 -21.61 -7.34
CA SER A 278 1.29 -22.58 -7.27
C SER A 278 1.84 -23.98 -7.53
N ALA A 279 1.25 -24.99 -6.89
CA ALA A 279 1.57 -26.36 -7.23
C ALA A 279 1.17 -26.60 -8.69
N LEU A 280 2.12 -27.05 -9.50
CA LEU A 280 1.85 -27.44 -10.88
C LEU A 280 0.95 -28.69 -10.84
N PRO A 281 -0.31 -28.63 -11.32
CA PRO A 281 -1.10 -29.84 -11.49
C PRO A 281 -0.37 -30.78 -12.46
N PRO A 282 -0.62 -32.10 -12.38
CA PRO A 282 -0.19 -33.01 -13.43
C PRO A 282 -0.67 -32.46 -14.77
N ALA A 283 0.20 -32.44 -15.78
CA ALA A 283 -0.16 -32.00 -17.12
C ALA A 283 -1.29 -32.91 -17.67
N THR A 284 -2.56 -32.55 -17.41
CA THR A 284 -3.73 -33.25 -17.95
C THR A 284 -3.96 -32.75 -19.36
N HIS A 285 -3.07 -33.12 -20.26
CA HIS A 285 -3.26 -32.89 -21.69
C HIS A 285 -4.02 -34.08 -22.25
N ASP A 286 -5.18 -33.83 -22.84
CA ASP A 286 -5.86 -34.83 -23.67
C ASP A 286 -4.95 -35.11 -24.87
N SER A 287 -4.32 -36.28 -24.86
CA SER A 287 -3.45 -36.77 -25.94
C SER A 287 -4.31 -36.99 -27.18
N GLY A 288 -4.39 -35.95 -28.04
CA GLY A 288 -5.21 -35.94 -29.26
C GLY A 288 -6.10 -34.71 -29.44
N ALA A 289 -6.15 -33.79 -28.46
CA ALA A 289 -6.87 -32.54 -28.62
C ALA A 289 -6.22 -31.63 -29.67
N ASN A 290 -7.01 -31.05 -30.57
CA ASN A 290 -6.54 -30.06 -31.52
C ASN A 290 -6.48 -28.68 -30.85
N TRP A 291 -5.31 -28.05 -30.86
CA TRP A 291 -5.09 -26.74 -30.24
C TRP A 291 -5.10 -25.63 -31.28
N SER A 292 -5.86 -24.56 -31.06
CA SER A 292 -5.97 -23.44 -32.02
C SER A 292 -5.46 -22.11 -31.45
N PHE A 293 -4.78 -21.34 -32.29
CA PHE A 293 -4.31 -20.00 -31.96
C PHE A 293 -5.48 -19.00 -31.91
N VAL A 294 -5.48 -18.11 -30.91
CA VAL A 294 -6.45 -17.01 -30.77
C VAL A 294 -5.76 -15.66 -30.59
N THR A 295 -6.31 -14.61 -31.21
CA THR A 295 -5.82 -13.23 -31.07
C THR A 295 -6.43 -12.55 -29.83
N SER A 296 -5.66 -11.67 -29.19
CA SER A 296 -6.00 -11.00 -27.93
C SER A 296 -7.26 -10.13 -27.94
N ASP A 297 -7.77 -9.79 -29.12
CA ASP A 297 -8.81 -8.75 -29.33
C ASP A 297 -10.23 -9.32 -29.44
N LEU A 298 -10.36 -10.65 -29.52
CA LEU A 298 -11.65 -11.33 -29.46
C LEU A 298 -11.90 -11.73 -28.01
N GLY A 299 -12.89 -11.10 -27.37
CA GLY A 299 -13.29 -11.37 -25.99
C GLY A 299 -13.31 -12.88 -25.73
N ALA A 300 -12.35 -13.35 -24.94
CA ALA A 300 -12.04 -14.75 -24.75
C ALA A 300 -13.21 -15.46 -24.04
N ALA A 301 -14.20 -15.89 -24.82
CA ALA A 301 -15.07 -16.97 -24.45
C ALA A 301 -14.18 -18.21 -24.28
N SER A 302 -14.29 -18.88 -23.13
CA SER A 302 -13.62 -20.15 -22.83
C SER A 302 -13.69 -21.13 -23.99
N ALA A 303 -12.65 -21.16 -24.81
CA ALA A 303 -12.44 -22.17 -25.81
C ALA A 303 -11.36 -23.10 -25.26
N LYS A 304 -11.78 -24.27 -24.75
CA LYS A 304 -10.88 -25.35 -24.37
C LYS A 304 -9.89 -25.61 -25.53
N ASN A 305 -8.63 -25.90 -25.20
CA ASN A 305 -7.55 -26.17 -26.16
C ASN A 305 -7.24 -24.98 -27.09
N THR A 306 -7.13 -23.78 -26.53
CA THR A 306 -6.63 -22.61 -27.27
C THR A 306 -5.34 -22.09 -26.68
N PHE A 307 -4.53 -21.44 -27.51
CA PHE A 307 -3.30 -20.79 -27.06
C PHE A 307 -3.14 -19.42 -27.71
N THR A 308 -2.39 -18.55 -27.05
CA THR A 308 -2.06 -17.23 -27.55
C THR A 308 -0.61 -16.88 -27.20
N VAL A 309 -0.15 -15.71 -27.64
CA VAL A 309 1.23 -15.26 -27.45
C VAL A 309 1.26 -13.82 -26.92
N TRP A 310 1.90 -13.63 -25.77
CA TRP A 310 2.28 -12.30 -25.28
C TRP A 310 3.69 -11.98 -25.75
N ARG A 311 3.98 -10.71 -25.99
CA ARG A 311 5.26 -10.27 -26.55
C ARG A 311 5.89 -9.20 -25.69
N GLY A 312 7.13 -9.46 -25.30
CA GLY A 312 8.02 -8.53 -24.64
C GLY A 312 9.25 -8.23 -25.49
N VAL A 313 10.02 -7.22 -25.12
CA VAL A 313 11.26 -6.85 -25.80
C VAL A 313 12.34 -6.55 -24.76
N SER A 314 13.60 -6.82 -25.06
CA SER A 314 14.71 -6.43 -24.20
C SER A 314 14.90 -4.91 -24.16
N ARG A 315 15.60 -4.41 -23.13
CA ARG A 315 15.95 -2.98 -22.99
C ARG A 315 16.77 -2.46 -24.17
N ASP A 316 17.66 -3.28 -24.71
CA ASP A 316 18.49 -2.95 -25.88
C ASP A 316 17.74 -3.08 -27.22
N ARG A 317 16.47 -3.52 -27.19
CA ARG A 317 15.59 -3.75 -28.35
C ARG A 317 16.07 -4.82 -29.34
N ASN A 318 17.10 -5.60 -29.03
CA ASN A 318 17.62 -6.63 -29.93
C ASN A 318 16.95 -8.01 -29.75
N THR A 319 16.32 -8.26 -28.59
CA THR A 319 15.69 -9.54 -28.29
C THR A 319 14.18 -9.38 -28.24
N LEU A 320 13.46 -10.16 -29.05
CA LEU A 320 12.01 -10.31 -28.98
C LEU A 320 11.69 -11.53 -28.10
N ILE A 321 10.85 -11.34 -27.09
CA ILE A 321 10.43 -12.39 -26.16
C ILE A 321 8.98 -12.76 -26.47
N ASN A 322 8.71 -14.02 -26.75
CA ASN A 322 7.37 -14.57 -26.95
C ASN A 322 7.02 -15.49 -25.78
N VAL A 323 5.92 -15.20 -25.08
CA VAL A 323 5.37 -16.08 -24.04
C VAL A 323 4.13 -16.75 -24.58
N TRP A 324 4.17 -18.08 -24.69
CA TRP A 324 3.10 -18.91 -25.23
C TRP A 324 2.31 -19.52 -24.09
N TYR A 325 0.99 -19.32 -24.08
CA TYR A 325 0.14 -19.76 -22.98
C TYR A 325 -1.30 -20.03 -23.42
N SER A 326 -2.03 -20.78 -22.60
CA SER A 326 -3.48 -20.95 -22.73
C SER A 326 -4.19 -19.79 -22.03
N PRO A 327 -5.02 -18.98 -22.72
CA PRO A 327 -5.71 -17.85 -22.10
C PRO A 327 -6.78 -18.32 -21.10
N ARG A 328 -6.93 -17.62 -19.97
CA ARG A 328 -8.01 -17.85 -18.98
C ARG A 328 -9.14 -16.83 -19.13
N GLU A 329 -10.35 -17.22 -18.71
CA GLU A 329 -11.52 -16.32 -18.68
C GLU A 329 -11.25 -15.10 -17.77
N GLY A 330 -11.64 -13.91 -18.24
CA GLY A 330 -11.57 -12.67 -17.45
C GLY A 330 -10.30 -11.83 -17.64
N PHE A 331 -9.29 -12.33 -18.34
CA PHE A 331 -8.08 -11.57 -18.68
C PHE A 331 -8.17 -11.00 -20.11
N GLN A 332 -7.81 -9.73 -20.30
CA GLN A 332 -7.70 -9.09 -21.62
C GLN A 332 -6.26 -8.62 -21.87
N GLY A 333 -5.79 -8.72 -23.11
CA GLY A 333 -4.57 -8.05 -23.57
C GLY A 333 -3.27 -8.45 -22.87
N GLY A 334 -3.04 -9.74 -22.60
CA GLY A 334 -1.76 -10.21 -22.04
C GLY A 334 -1.52 -9.88 -20.56
N SER A 335 -2.49 -9.27 -19.89
CA SER A 335 -2.48 -8.99 -18.44
C SER A 335 -2.33 -10.23 -17.56
N GLU A 336 -2.52 -11.42 -18.13
CA GLU A 336 -2.40 -12.72 -17.47
C GLU A 336 -0.95 -13.17 -17.26
N VAL A 337 -0.01 -12.66 -18.06
CA VAL A 337 1.39 -13.05 -17.99
C VAL A 337 2.03 -12.47 -16.74
N ASN A 338 2.74 -13.32 -16.00
CA ASN A 338 3.57 -12.90 -14.89
C ASN A 338 4.92 -12.41 -15.43
N THR A 339 5.06 -11.10 -15.59
CA THR A 339 6.29 -10.48 -16.10
C THR A 339 7.50 -10.70 -15.19
N HIS A 340 7.31 -10.96 -13.89
CA HIS A 340 8.40 -11.30 -12.96
C HIS A 340 8.94 -12.70 -13.25
N ALA A 341 8.05 -13.68 -13.47
CA ALA A 341 8.44 -15.03 -13.90
C ALA A 341 9.23 -14.97 -15.22
N VAL A 342 8.77 -14.16 -16.19
CA VAL A 342 9.50 -13.95 -17.45
C VAL A 342 10.87 -13.30 -17.21
N LYS A 343 10.94 -12.27 -16.36
CA LYS A 343 12.19 -11.55 -16.04
C LYS A 343 13.20 -12.43 -15.31
N SER A 344 12.76 -13.40 -14.53
CA SER A 344 13.64 -14.39 -13.88
C SER A 344 14.40 -15.27 -14.90
N ILE A 345 13.83 -15.43 -16.11
CA ILE A 345 14.42 -16.19 -17.21
C ILE A 345 15.17 -15.26 -18.18
N VAL A 346 14.60 -14.09 -18.46
CA VAL A 346 15.15 -13.05 -19.34
C VAL A 346 15.31 -11.75 -18.56
N SER A 347 16.45 -11.60 -17.87
CA SER A 347 16.73 -10.47 -16.97
C SER A 347 16.62 -9.09 -17.63
N ASP A 348 16.92 -9.02 -18.92
CA ASP A 348 16.95 -7.77 -19.69
C ASP A 348 15.59 -7.37 -20.27
N LEU A 349 14.51 -8.06 -19.90
CA LEU A 349 13.13 -7.73 -20.29
C LEU A 349 12.78 -6.29 -19.89
N ASP A 350 12.23 -5.53 -20.84
CA ASP A 350 11.57 -4.25 -20.59
C ASP A 350 10.06 -4.46 -20.46
N SER A 351 9.59 -4.57 -19.22
CA SER A 351 8.17 -4.81 -18.90
C SER A 351 7.26 -3.59 -19.10
N GLY A 352 7.82 -2.42 -19.39
CA GLY A 352 7.06 -1.17 -19.59
C GLY A 352 6.55 -0.95 -21.03
N VAL A 353 6.76 -1.91 -21.93
CA VAL A 353 6.50 -1.76 -23.37
C VAL A 353 5.27 -2.53 -23.80
N GLU A 354 4.28 -1.84 -24.34
CA GLU A 354 3.05 -2.45 -24.87
C GLU A 354 3.19 -2.92 -26.34
N ASN A 355 4.00 -2.23 -27.16
CA ASN A 355 4.19 -2.50 -28.59
C ASN A 355 5.53 -3.16 -28.92
N ALA A 356 5.90 -4.19 -28.15
CA ALA A 356 7.22 -4.83 -28.19
C ALA A 356 7.64 -5.29 -29.61
N ALA A 357 6.72 -5.93 -30.35
CA ALA A 357 7.00 -6.43 -31.69
C ALA A 357 7.31 -5.31 -32.69
N LEU A 358 6.59 -4.18 -32.61
CA LEU A 358 6.82 -3.02 -33.49
C LEU A 358 8.17 -2.36 -33.18
N LEU A 359 8.48 -2.14 -31.90
CA LEU A 359 9.74 -1.52 -31.49
C LEU A 359 10.94 -2.38 -31.87
N TRP A 360 10.83 -3.70 -31.69
CA TRP A 360 11.85 -4.63 -32.12
C TRP A 360 12.02 -4.58 -33.65
N ALA A 361 10.94 -4.64 -34.42
CA ALA A 361 11.00 -4.56 -35.89
C ALA A 361 11.67 -3.26 -36.39
N GLN A 362 11.32 -2.11 -35.79
CA GLN A 362 11.95 -0.81 -36.10
C GLN A 362 13.45 -0.80 -35.76
N ALA A 363 13.85 -1.40 -34.65
CA ALA A 363 15.26 -1.51 -34.26
C ALA A 363 16.04 -2.38 -35.26
N ILE A 364 15.46 -3.50 -35.70
CA ILE A 364 16.06 -4.36 -36.72
C ILE A 364 16.18 -3.66 -38.07
N GLU A 365 15.12 -2.98 -38.53
CA GLU A 365 15.13 -2.23 -39.79
C GLU A 365 16.21 -1.14 -39.77
N LYS A 366 16.31 -0.38 -38.67
CA LYS A 366 17.37 0.61 -38.47
C LYS A 366 18.76 -0.01 -38.51
N ASN A 367 18.98 -1.12 -37.80
CA ASN A 367 20.27 -1.82 -37.80
C ASN A 367 20.68 -2.30 -39.20
N ILE A 368 19.74 -2.82 -40.00
CA ILE A 368 19.99 -3.26 -41.38
C ILE A 368 20.36 -2.06 -42.26
N LEU A 369 19.64 -0.94 -42.13
CA LEU A 369 19.91 0.29 -42.89
C LEU A 369 21.27 0.92 -42.55
N GLU A 370 21.67 0.88 -41.27
CA GLU A 370 22.92 1.49 -40.80
C GLU A 370 24.16 0.64 -41.09
N THR A 371 24.05 -0.70 -41.08
CA THR A 371 25.20 -1.61 -41.22
C THR A 371 25.46 -2.08 -42.65
N GLN A 372 24.51 -1.91 -43.57
CA GLN A 372 24.55 -2.48 -44.94
C GLN A 372 24.74 -4.01 -44.98
N GLU A 373 24.60 -4.71 -43.85
CA GLU A 373 24.65 -6.16 -43.77
C GLU A 373 23.23 -6.74 -43.83
N ALA A 374 23.04 -7.82 -44.60
CA ALA A 374 21.73 -8.44 -44.79
C ALA A 374 21.20 -9.16 -43.53
N SER A 375 22.03 -9.37 -42.51
CA SER A 375 21.66 -10.07 -41.28
C SER A 375 21.90 -9.16 -40.06
N PRO A 376 20.87 -8.92 -39.23
CA PRO A 376 21.01 -8.06 -38.06
C PRO A 376 21.87 -8.74 -36.99
N ARG A 377 23.13 -8.31 -36.85
CA ARG A 377 24.04 -8.85 -35.82
C ARG A 377 23.45 -8.66 -34.42
N GLY A 378 23.27 -9.76 -33.70
CA GLY A 378 22.82 -9.76 -32.30
C GLY A 378 21.31 -9.86 -32.08
N ALA A 379 20.50 -9.81 -33.15
CA ALA A 379 19.06 -10.00 -33.05
C ALA A 379 18.70 -11.44 -32.65
N LYS A 380 17.78 -11.59 -31.70
CA LYS A 380 17.36 -12.91 -31.20
C LYS A 380 15.86 -12.96 -30.92
N ILE A 381 15.28 -14.14 -31.09
CA ILE A 381 13.90 -14.45 -30.66
C ILE A 381 13.96 -15.52 -29.57
N VAL A 382 13.31 -15.27 -28.44
CA VAL A 382 13.22 -16.20 -27.32
C VAL A 382 11.76 -16.59 -27.12
N ASN A 383 11.44 -17.87 -27.33
CA ASN A 383 10.13 -18.44 -27.05
C ASN A 383 10.12 -19.12 -25.68
N LEU A 384 9.23 -18.68 -24.81
CA LEU A 384 8.97 -19.27 -23.49
C LEU A 384 7.60 -19.93 -23.51
N VAL A 385 7.52 -21.23 -23.19
CA VAL A 385 6.29 -22.01 -23.28
C VAL A 385 5.79 -22.37 -21.89
N ASP A 386 4.57 -21.95 -21.55
CA ASP A 386 3.94 -22.26 -20.26
C ASP A 386 3.60 -23.76 -20.15
N TYR A 387 3.78 -24.34 -18.97
CA TYR A 387 3.57 -25.78 -18.72
C TYR A 387 2.15 -26.27 -19.01
N ARG A 388 1.16 -25.36 -19.00
CA ARG A 388 -0.24 -25.67 -19.35
C ARG A 388 -0.44 -25.89 -20.85
N LEU A 389 0.59 -25.75 -21.67
CA LEU A 389 0.57 -26.14 -23.07
C LEU A 389 1.18 -27.55 -23.26
N PRO A 390 0.70 -28.33 -24.25
CA PRO A 390 1.22 -29.67 -24.50
C PRO A 390 2.64 -29.62 -25.09
N SER A 391 3.48 -30.59 -24.74
CA SER A 391 4.86 -30.68 -25.22
C SER A 391 4.96 -30.80 -26.76
N SER A 392 3.93 -31.34 -27.41
CA SER A 392 3.86 -31.37 -28.88
C SER A 392 3.81 -29.96 -29.48
N LEU A 393 3.07 -29.04 -28.86
CA LEU A 393 3.00 -27.65 -29.29
C LEU A 393 4.34 -26.93 -29.07
N ALA A 394 5.03 -27.21 -27.96
CA ALA A 394 6.38 -26.70 -27.72
C ALA A 394 7.37 -27.17 -28.81
N ALA A 395 7.28 -28.43 -29.25
CA ALA A 395 8.09 -28.95 -30.34
C ALA A 395 7.77 -28.27 -31.69
N THR A 396 6.50 -28.01 -31.98
CA THR A 396 6.07 -27.29 -33.20
C THR A 396 6.50 -25.82 -33.19
N ILE A 397 6.49 -25.15 -32.03
CA ILE A 397 7.06 -23.79 -31.86
C ILE A 397 8.58 -23.82 -32.12
N HIS A 398 9.27 -24.83 -31.58
CA HIS A 398 10.71 -24.99 -31.77
C HIS A 398 11.09 -25.25 -33.23
N SER A 399 10.30 -26.05 -33.97
CA SER A 399 10.54 -26.30 -35.40
C SER A 399 10.23 -25.10 -36.30
N GLY A 400 9.55 -24.07 -35.78
CA GLY A 400 9.14 -22.88 -36.54
C GLY A 400 7.94 -23.14 -37.45
N GLU A 401 7.21 -24.25 -37.27
CA GLU A 401 6.00 -24.58 -38.03
C GLU A 401 4.80 -23.68 -37.69
N ILE A 402 4.78 -23.12 -36.48
CA ILE A 402 3.78 -22.13 -36.05
C ILE A 402 4.44 -20.76 -35.99
N ASP A 403 4.09 -19.90 -36.95
CA ASP A 403 4.56 -18.52 -37.02
C ASP A 403 3.40 -17.52 -36.78
N PRO A 404 3.14 -17.10 -35.53
CA PRO A 404 1.98 -16.29 -35.18
C PRO A 404 2.20 -14.78 -35.42
N LEU A 405 3.31 -14.39 -36.05
CA LEU A 405 3.82 -13.01 -36.05
C LEU A 405 3.86 -12.30 -37.39
N TRP A 406 3.83 -13.01 -38.52
CA TRP A 406 4.09 -12.37 -39.81
C TRP A 406 2.81 -12.16 -40.58
N THR A 407 2.12 -11.07 -40.27
CA THR A 407 1.00 -10.62 -41.07
C THR A 407 1.41 -9.75 -42.26
N ASN A 408 2.69 -9.53 -42.60
CA ASN A 408 3.12 -8.91 -43.89
C ASN A 408 4.65 -8.86 -44.25
N SER A 409 5.55 -9.65 -43.67
CA SER A 409 6.99 -9.63 -44.04
C SER A 409 7.58 -11.07 -44.03
N PRO A 410 8.79 -11.36 -44.57
CA PRO A 410 9.25 -12.74 -44.73
C PRO A 410 9.72 -13.36 -43.40
N PRO A 411 9.49 -14.66 -43.16
CA PRO A 411 9.67 -15.32 -41.86
C PRO A 411 11.10 -15.19 -41.30
N PRO A 412 11.34 -15.31 -39.98
CA PRO A 412 12.62 -15.02 -39.33
C PRO A 412 13.78 -15.88 -39.85
N SER A 413 13.45 -17.09 -40.33
CA SER A 413 14.38 -18.01 -40.98
C SER A 413 15.02 -17.45 -42.25
N SER A 414 14.35 -16.50 -42.92
CA SER A 414 14.88 -15.81 -44.11
C SER A 414 15.89 -14.69 -43.80
N LEU A 415 15.95 -14.23 -42.53
CA LEU A 415 16.80 -13.12 -42.06
C LEU A 415 18.02 -13.57 -41.23
N GLY A 416 18.16 -14.88 -40.98
CA GLY A 416 19.25 -15.45 -40.19
C GLY A 416 19.20 -15.12 -38.69
N ILE A 417 18.01 -14.78 -38.16
CA ILE A 417 17.83 -14.43 -36.75
C ILE A 417 17.86 -15.69 -35.88
N ALA A 418 18.69 -15.70 -34.84
CA ALA A 418 18.77 -16.82 -33.91
C ALA A 418 17.49 -16.93 -33.08
N THR A 419 16.89 -18.12 -33.07
CA THR A 419 15.66 -18.42 -32.32
C THR A 419 15.94 -19.50 -31.28
N SER A 420 15.50 -19.30 -30.04
CA SER A 420 15.53 -20.31 -28.98
C SER A 420 14.13 -20.57 -28.44
N THR A 421 13.89 -21.79 -27.95
CA THR A 421 12.62 -22.17 -27.31
C THR A 421 12.91 -22.89 -26.01
N THR A 422 12.27 -22.46 -24.93
CA THR A 422 12.46 -22.97 -23.57
C THR A 422 11.09 -23.27 -22.95
N ALA A 423 10.91 -24.48 -22.42
CA ALA A 423 9.69 -24.89 -21.71
C ALA A 423 9.97 -25.32 -20.25
N GLU A 424 11.23 -25.35 -19.85
CA GLU A 424 11.70 -25.75 -18.52
C GLU A 424 12.76 -24.77 -18.02
N ASN A 425 12.86 -24.60 -16.70
CA ASN A 425 13.87 -23.75 -16.08
C ASN A 425 15.24 -24.44 -16.17
N THR A 426 16.26 -23.69 -16.58
CA THR A 426 17.61 -24.22 -16.82
C THR A 426 18.34 -24.63 -15.55
N SER A 427 17.91 -24.12 -14.39
CA SER A 427 18.55 -24.36 -13.10
C SER A 427 18.06 -25.64 -12.39
N ASP A 428 16.77 -25.95 -12.48
CA ASP A 428 16.15 -27.07 -11.76
C ASP A 428 15.35 -28.05 -12.63
N GLY A 429 15.25 -27.80 -13.94
CA GLY A 429 14.54 -28.64 -14.90
C GLY A 429 13.02 -28.67 -14.72
N LYS A 430 12.44 -27.77 -13.90
CA LYS A 430 10.99 -27.72 -13.71
C LYS A 430 10.28 -27.02 -14.88
N PRO A 431 9.03 -27.41 -15.19
CA PRO A 431 8.23 -26.70 -16.19
C PRO A 431 8.03 -25.21 -15.85
N LEU A 432 7.96 -24.35 -16.87
CA LEU A 432 7.76 -22.91 -16.67
C LEU A 432 6.30 -22.57 -16.32
N ASN A 433 6.09 -21.86 -15.21
CA ASN A 433 4.81 -21.21 -14.87
C ASN A 433 4.91 -19.71 -15.16
N LEU A 434 4.36 -19.29 -16.29
CA LEU A 434 4.52 -17.94 -16.83
C LEU A 434 3.28 -17.07 -16.64
N LEU A 435 2.24 -17.60 -16.00
CA LEU A 435 0.98 -16.90 -15.75
C LEU A 435 0.85 -16.51 -14.28
N ARG A 436 0.13 -15.41 -14.04
CA ARG A 436 -0.23 -14.96 -12.69
C ARG A 436 -1.06 -16.03 -11.98
N ILE A 437 -0.93 -16.10 -10.66
CA ILE A 437 -1.76 -17.00 -9.85
C ILE A 437 -3.22 -16.55 -9.91
N SER A 438 -4.14 -17.50 -9.94
CA SER A 438 -5.58 -17.24 -9.87
C SER A 438 -6.20 -17.79 -8.59
N GLU A 439 -7.33 -17.21 -8.20
CA GLU A 439 -8.12 -17.68 -7.06
C GLU A 439 -8.49 -19.16 -7.26
N GLY A 440 -8.19 -20.00 -6.27
CA GLY A 440 -8.46 -21.44 -6.32
C GLY A 440 -7.31 -22.32 -6.82
N ASP A 441 -6.20 -21.75 -7.31
CA ASP A 441 -5.00 -22.51 -7.68
C ASP A 441 -4.50 -23.37 -6.51
N SER A 442 -3.83 -24.49 -6.81
CA SER A 442 -3.35 -25.42 -5.79
C SER A 442 -2.16 -24.86 -5.01
N CYS A 443 -2.16 -25.05 -3.69
CA CYS A 443 -1.10 -24.56 -2.82
C CYS A 443 0.21 -25.33 -3.04
N PRO A 444 1.37 -24.66 -3.14
CA PRO A 444 2.67 -25.33 -3.31
C PRO A 444 3.15 -26.06 -2.05
N ARG A 445 2.59 -25.74 -0.87
CA ARG A 445 3.03 -26.29 0.44
C ARG A 445 2.15 -27.40 1.00
N CYS A 446 0.95 -27.60 0.49
CA CYS A 446 0.04 -28.64 0.99
C CYS A 446 -0.92 -29.14 -0.08
N ASN A 447 -1.26 -30.43 -0.01
CA ASN A 447 -2.01 -31.12 -1.07
C ASN A 447 -3.48 -30.71 -1.17
N ASP A 448 -4.11 -30.36 -0.04
CA ASP A 448 -5.55 -30.05 0.03
C ASP A 448 -5.83 -28.53 0.13
N GLY A 449 -4.81 -27.70 -0.11
CA GLY A 449 -4.90 -26.26 -0.01
C GLY A 449 -5.22 -25.58 -1.33
N SER A 450 -6.18 -24.66 -1.32
CA SER A 450 -6.41 -23.74 -2.42
C SER A 450 -5.90 -22.34 -2.07
N LEU A 451 -5.35 -21.64 -3.06
CA LEU A 451 -4.85 -20.28 -2.94
C LEU A 451 -5.99 -19.27 -3.01
N LYS A 452 -5.84 -18.20 -2.23
CA LYS A 452 -6.74 -17.05 -2.12
C LYS A 452 -5.92 -15.79 -2.37
N ILE A 453 -6.45 -14.86 -3.14
CA ILE A 453 -5.83 -13.58 -3.46
C ILE A 453 -6.56 -12.47 -2.70
N GLU A 454 -5.82 -11.69 -1.92
CA GLU A 454 -6.33 -10.49 -1.24
C GLU A 454 -5.52 -9.28 -1.69
N LYS A 455 -6.20 -8.17 -2.01
CA LYS A 455 -5.51 -6.88 -2.12
C LYS A 455 -5.10 -6.40 -0.74
N ALA A 456 -3.92 -5.78 -0.64
CA ALA A 456 -3.41 -5.28 0.62
C ALA A 456 -2.51 -4.04 0.47
N ILE A 457 -2.36 -3.31 1.58
CA ILE A 457 -1.42 -2.20 1.72
C ILE A 457 -0.20 -2.68 2.49
N GLU A 458 0.97 -2.63 1.85
CA GLU A 458 2.26 -2.86 2.52
C GLU A 458 2.57 -1.75 3.54
N LEU A 459 2.74 -2.12 4.80
CA LEU A 459 3.05 -1.21 5.91
C LEU A 459 4.51 -1.22 6.33
N GLY A 460 5.19 -2.33 6.08
CA GLY A 460 6.58 -2.52 6.42
C GLY A 460 7.19 -3.73 5.74
N HIS A 461 8.51 -3.74 5.71
CA HIS A 461 9.31 -4.72 4.98
C HIS A 461 10.56 -5.03 5.79
N ALA A 462 10.89 -6.31 5.92
CA ALA A 462 12.09 -6.81 6.57
C ALA A 462 12.97 -7.54 5.55
N PHE A 463 14.20 -7.07 5.36
CA PHE A 463 15.19 -7.62 4.44
C PHE A 463 16.41 -8.18 5.18
N TYR A 464 16.89 -9.34 4.76
CA TYR A 464 18.25 -9.79 5.02
C TYR A 464 19.13 -9.40 3.83
N LEU A 465 20.01 -8.41 4.01
CA LEU A 465 20.81 -7.79 2.94
C LEU A 465 22.14 -8.53 2.68
N GLY A 466 22.54 -9.43 3.57
CA GLY A 466 23.85 -10.08 3.52
C GLY A 466 24.98 -9.04 3.49
N ALA A 467 25.91 -9.19 2.56
CA ALA A 467 27.04 -8.27 2.39
C ALA A 467 26.83 -7.16 1.35
N ARG A 468 25.60 -6.99 0.81
CA ARG A 468 25.32 -6.12 -0.34
C ARG A 468 25.85 -4.69 -0.20
N TYR A 469 25.79 -4.11 1.00
CA TYR A 469 26.26 -2.76 1.27
C TYR A 469 27.60 -2.73 2.02
N SER A 470 27.86 -3.71 2.88
CA SER A 470 29.12 -3.80 3.62
C SER A 470 30.32 -4.07 2.69
N ASP A 471 30.13 -4.83 1.62
CA ASP A 471 31.16 -5.09 0.61
C ASP A 471 31.67 -3.82 -0.08
N PRO A 472 30.85 -3.04 -0.80
CA PRO A 472 31.31 -1.83 -1.49
C PRO A 472 31.80 -0.74 -0.52
N MET A 473 31.28 -0.69 0.70
CA MET A 473 31.63 0.33 1.70
C MET A 473 32.71 -0.11 2.69
N LYS A 474 33.25 -1.33 2.52
CA LYS A 474 34.31 -1.91 3.37
C LYS A 474 33.94 -1.90 4.86
N ALA A 475 32.69 -2.24 5.19
CA ALA A 475 32.24 -2.43 6.56
C ALA A 475 32.67 -3.82 7.07
N VAL A 476 33.94 -3.90 7.46
CA VAL A 476 34.62 -5.15 7.85
C VAL A 476 35.03 -5.15 9.32
N VAL A 477 35.13 -6.35 9.92
CA VAL A 477 35.78 -6.59 11.21
C VAL A 477 36.82 -7.69 11.10
N THR A 478 37.83 -7.67 11.98
CA THR A 478 38.87 -8.71 12.02
C THR A 478 38.59 -9.70 13.15
N LEU A 479 38.50 -10.98 12.79
CA LEU A 479 38.43 -12.11 13.71
C LEU A 479 39.84 -12.63 14.05
N PRO A 480 40.15 -12.89 15.33
CA PRO A 480 41.43 -13.47 15.72
C PRO A 480 41.48 -14.98 15.42
N ALA A 481 42.69 -15.52 15.28
CA ALA A 481 42.90 -16.97 15.27
C ALA A 481 42.35 -17.57 16.58
N GLY A 482 41.72 -18.73 16.48
CA GLY A 482 41.04 -19.42 17.58
C GLY A 482 39.65 -18.88 17.91
N TYR A 483 39.13 -17.89 17.17
CA TYR A 483 37.72 -17.50 17.30
C TYR A 483 36.81 -18.67 16.91
N CYS A 484 35.86 -18.99 17.78
CA CYS A 484 34.77 -19.91 17.52
C CYS A 484 33.46 -19.13 17.55
N GLU A 485 32.66 -19.29 16.50
CA GLU A 485 31.33 -18.70 16.48
C GLU A 485 30.45 -19.32 17.58
N PRO A 486 29.71 -18.52 18.35
CA PRO A 486 28.74 -19.06 19.31
C PRO A 486 27.75 -19.95 18.59
N ALA A 487 27.40 -21.10 19.17
CA ALA A 487 26.33 -21.94 18.63
C ALA A 487 25.04 -21.11 18.57
N ALA A 488 24.59 -20.78 17.36
CA ALA A 488 23.26 -20.24 17.17
C ALA A 488 22.24 -21.28 17.70
N PRO A 489 21.11 -20.86 18.30
CA PRO A 489 20.02 -21.78 18.60
C PRO A 489 19.53 -22.40 17.28
N THR A 490 20.04 -23.58 16.96
CA THR A 490 19.70 -24.32 15.75
C THR A 490 18.35 -25.01 15.92
N ILE A 491 17.62 -25.13 14.81
CA ILE A 491 16.53 -26.07 14.67
C ILE A 491 17.14 -27.48 14.84
N GLU A 492 16.55 -28.31 15.71
CA GLU A 492 17.03 -29.64 16.05
C GLU A 492 17.45 -30.46 14.81
N GLY A 493 18.72 -30.87 14.72
CA GLY A 493 19.11 -31.98 13.84
C GLY A 493 20.54 -32.02 13.30
N PHE A 494 21.19 -30.87 13.05
CA PHE A 494 22.48 -30.85 12.33
C PHE A 494 23.39 -29.68 12.77
N ALA A 495 23.84 -29.68 14.02
CA ALA A 495 24.90 -28.76 14.45
C ALA A 495 26.24 -29.50 14.42
N GLU A 496 27.06 -29.25 13.40
CA GLU A 496 28.49 -29.57 13.47
C GLU A 496 29.14 -28.76 14.60
N ALA A 497 30.11 -29.36 15.30
CA ALA A 497 30.81 -28.68 16.39
C ALA A 497 31.54 -27.43 15.84
N PRO A 498 31.49 -26.27 16.53
CA PRO A 498 32.16 -25.05 16.05
C PRO A 498 33.66 -25.29 15.86
N VAL A 499 34.15 -25.13 14.63
CA VAL A 499 35.58 -25.26 14.32
C VAL A 499 36.27 -23.91 14.56
N PRO A 500 37.32 -23.83 15.40
CA PRO A 500 38.04 -22.58 15.61
C PRO A 500 38.72 -22.10 14.33
N LEU A 501 38.76 -20.78 14.12
CA LEU A 501 39.51 -20.16 13.04
C LEU A 501 41.01 -20.48 13.13
N ASN A 502 41.59 -21.01 12.05
CA ASN A 502 43.03 -21.36 12.02
C ASN A 502 43.95 -20.13 11.97
N SER A 503 43.47 -19.01 11.44
CA SER A 503 44.21 -17.76 11.30
C SER A 503 43.30 -16.56 11.53
N SER A 504 43.89 -15.39 11.75
CA SER A 504 43.10 -14.16 11.76
C SER A 504 42.51 -13.90 10.38
N GLN A 505 41.23 -13.53 10.33
CA GLN A 505 40.49 -13.32 9.09
C GLN A 505 39.67 -12.03 9.16
N GLN A 506 39.69 -11.26 8.09
CA GLN A 506 38.78 -10.13 7.93
C GLN A 506 37.46 -10.64 7.33
N VAL A 507 36.35 -10.26 7.94
CA VAL A 507 35.00 -10.66 7.52
C VAL A 507 34.12 -9.43 7.34
N GLN A 508 33.17 -9.55 6.42
CA GLN A 508 32.20 -8.51 6.11
C GLN A 508 31.04 -8.59 7.09
N MET A 509 30.62 -7.44 7.61
CA MET A 509 29.43 -7.36 8.46
C MET A 509 28.21 -7.81 7.64
N GLN A 510 27.42 -8.73 8.18
CA GLN A 510 26.16 -9.15 7.59
C GLN A 510 25.06 -8.19 8.00
N MET A 511 24.27 -7.74 7.03
CA MET A 511 23.32 -6.66 7.23
C MET A 511 21.87 -7.12 7.14
N GLY A 512 21.01 -6.45 7.90
CA GLY A 512 19.56 -6.45 7.70
C GLY A 512 19.01 -5.04 7.66
N CYS A 513 17.93 -4.81 6.91
CA CYS A 513 17.20 -3.54 6.86
C CYS A 513 15.72 -3.80 7.09
N TYR A 514 15.09 -2.98 7.94
CA TYR A 514 13.71 -3.19 8.36
C TYR A 514 12.98 -1.86 8.40
N GLY A 515 12.03 -1.67 7.47
CA GLY A 515 11.26 -0.44 7.26
C GLY A 515 9.81 -0.57 7.74
N ILE A 516 9.26 0.49 8.34
CA ILE A 516 7.81 0.64 8.60
C ILE A 516 7.43 2.08 8.23
N GLY A 517 6.49 2.25 7.31
CA GLY A 517 5.96 3.56 6.93
C GLY A 517 5.07 4.12 8.02
N VAL A 518 5.57 5.05 8.83
CA VAL A 518 4.83 5.64 9.96
C VAL A 518 3.61 6.42 9.46
N SER A 519 3.80 7.30 8.47
CA SER A 519 2.69 8.05 7.88
C SER A 519 1.70 7.13 7.17
N ARG A 520 2.22 6.12 6.44
CA ARG A 520 1.41 5.11 5.76
C ARG A 520 0.55 4.31 6.76
N LEU A 521 1.10 3.94 7.91
CA LEU A 521 0.37 3.23 8.97
C LEU A 521 -0.85 4.02 9.47
N ILE A 522 -0.73 5.34 9.62
CA ILE A 522 -1.85 6.22 9.99
C ILE A 522 -2.95 6.15 8.92
N GLY A 523 -2.57 6.31 7.65
CA GLY A 523 -3.50 6.22 6.52
C GLY A 523 -4.17 4.85 6.42
N ALA A 524 -3.41 3.77 6.59
CA ALA A 524 -3.92 2.41 6.46
C ALA A 524 -4.85 2.01 7.62
N VAL A 525 -4.55 2.44 8.85
CA VAL A 525 -5.47 2.26 9.98
C VAL A 525 -6.78 3.02 9.73
N ALA A 526 -6.69 4.27 9.27
CA ALA A 526 -7.88 5.06 8.96
C ALA A 526 -8.71 4.37 7.86
N GLU A 527 -8.06 3.90 6.79
CA GLU A 527 -8.72 3.16 5.70
C GLU A 527 -9.39 1.87 6.17
N THR A 528 -8.73 1.13 7.05
CA THR A 528 -9.22 -0.19 7.50
C THR A 528 -10.36 -0.08 8.51
N LEU A 529 -10.41 0.99 9.31
CA LEU A 529 -11.32 1.09 10.46
C LEU A 529 -12.37 2.20 10.35
N ALA A 530 -12.22 3.18 9.47
CA ALA A 530 -13.22 4.23 9.31
C ALA A 530 -14.58 3.67 8.87
N ASP A 531 -15.65 4.29 9.34
CA ASP A 531 -17.03 3.95 9.04
C ASP A 531 -17.78 5.16 8.44
N GLU A 532 -19.08 5.03 8.20
CA GLU A 532 -19.92 6.11 7.66
C GLU A 532 -19.96 7.37 8.54
N LYS A 533 -19.69 7.25 9.85
CA LYS A 533 -19.70 8.38 10.78
C LYS A 533 -18.37 9.11 10.83
N GLY A 534 -17.26 8.39 10.70
CA GLY A 534 -15.95 8.99 10.83
C GLY A 534 -14.80 8.01 10.99
N LEU A 535 -13.72 8.51 11.58
CA LEU A 535 -12.55 7.71 11.92
C LEU A 535 -12.86 6.79 13.12
N ASN A 536 -12.08 5.72 13.28
CA ASN A 536 -12.20 4.79 14.40
C ASN A 536 -10.82 4.21 14.74
N TRP A 537 -10.20 4.71 15.80
CA TRP A 537 -8.79 4.44 16.09
C TRP A 537 -8.59 3.26 17.05
N PRO A 538 -7.53 2.44 16.87
CA PRO A 538 -7.04 1.60 17.95
C PRO A 538 -6.65 2.45 19.16
N ARG A 539 -6.94 1.96 20.36
CA ARG A 539 -6.70 2.68 21.62
C ARG A 539 -5.27 3.24 21.70
N VAL A 540 -4.29 2.42 21.33
CA VAL A 540 -2.86 2.70 21.42
C VAL A 540 -2.41 3.91 20.59
N ILE A 541 -3.16 4.28 19.55
CA ILE A 541 -2.81 5.40 18.66
C ILE A 541 -3.91 6.45 18.52
N ALA A 542 -5.08 6.26 19.14
CA ALA A 542 -6.16 7.24 19.14
C ALA A 542 -5.68 8.62 19.61
N PRO A 543 -6.17 9.75 19.07
CA PRO A 543 -5.73 11.07 19.50
C PRO A 543 -5.92 11.25 21.01
N TYR A 544 -7.09 10.90 21.54
CA TYR A 544 -7.35 10.75 22.97
C TYR A 544 -8.15 9.45 23.17
N GLU A 545 -8.00 8.80 24.31
CA GLU A 545 -8.74 7.56 24.63
C GLU A 545 -10.21 7.85 24.95
N ALA A 546 -10.49 9.02 25.55
CA ALA A 546 -11.83 9.48 25.80
C ALA A 546 -12.00 10.99 25.57
N VAL A 547 -13.21 11.42 25.21
CA VAL A 547 -13.61 12.83 25.19
C VAL A 547 -14.82 13.07 26.08
N VAL A 548 -14.78 14.13 26.90
CA VAL A 548 -15.89 14.56 27.75
C VAL A 548 -16.62 15.72 27.06
N ILE A 549 -17.92 15.58 26.85
CA ILE A 549 -18.76 16.55 26.12
C ILE A 549 -19.90 17.04 27.03
N PRO A 550 -19.90 18.33 27.44
CA PRO A 550 -21.01 18.91 28.18
C PRO A 550 -22.21 19.20 27.29
N ALA A 551 -23.41 18.88 27.77
CA ALA A 551 -24.63 19.53 27.32
C ALA A 551 -24.68 20.98 27.85
N ARG A 552 -25.54 21.81 27.25
CA ARG A 552 -25.70 23.22 27.65
C ARG A 552 -25.98 23.35 29.15
N GLY A 553 -25.15 24.11 29.86
CA GLY A 553 -25.31 24.36 31.29
C GLY A 553 -24.79 23.24 32.20
N GLN A 554 -23.92 22.37 31.67
CA GLN A 554 -23.23 21.28 32.40
C GLN A 554 -21.70 21.40 32.29
N GLU A 555 -21.18 22.58 31.99
CA GLU A 555 -19.75 22.81 31.75
C GLU A 555 -18.90 22.53 33.00
N GLU A 556 -19.39 22.90 34.19
CA GLU A 556 -18.73 22.58 35.47
C GLU A 556 -18.76 21.06 35.74
N GLY A 557 -19.89 20.41 35.48
CA GLY A 557 -20.01 18.96 35.62
C GLY A 557 -19.05 18.19 34.70
N ALA A 558 -18.81 18.69 33.49
CA ALA A 558 -17.82 18.11 32.59
C ALA A 558 -16.38 18.30 33.08
N VAL A 559 -16.08 19.39 33.81
CA VAL A 559 -14.79 19.55 34.50
C VAL A 559 -14.63 18.52 35.61
N ASP A 560 -15.67 18.29 36.42
CA ASP A 560 -15.65 17.26 37.48
C ASP A 560 -15.45 15.85 36.91
N VAL A 561 -16.15 15.52 35.83
CA VAL A 561 -15.99 14.24 35.11
C VAL A 561 -14.58 14.12 34.54
N TYR A 562 -14.06 15.17 33.90
CA TYR A 562 -12.70 15.19 33.38
C TYR A 562 -11.68 14.91 34.49
N ASP A 563 -11.77 15.61 35.62
CA ASP A 563 -10.83 15.46 36.73
C ASP A 563 -10.93 14.08 37.38
N ALA A 564 -12.13 13.50 37.48
CA ALA A 564 -12.32 12.15 37.97
C ALA A 564 -11.68 11.09 37.06
N LEU A 565 -11.65 11.33 35.75
CA LEU A 565 -11.03 10.43 34.78
C LEU A 565 -9.52 10.63 34.65
N ALA A 566 -9.06 11.89 34.62
CA ALA A 566 -7.66 12.26 34.47
C ALA A 566 -6.85 12.18 35.78
N GLY A 567 -7.51 12.22 36.93
CA GLY A 567 -6.88 12.24 38.26
C GLY A 567 -6.15 10.95 38.67
N GLY A 568 -6.27 9.88 37.88
CA GLY A 568 -5.65 8.58 38.14
C GLY A 568 -6.23 7.84 39.35
N ARG A 569 -6.08 6.51 39.37
CA ARG A 569 -6.34 5.67 40.55
C ARG A 569 -5.03 5.07 41.07
N PRO A 570 -4.95 4.70 42.36
CA PRO A 570 -3.74 4.07 42.93
C PRO A 570 -3.37 2.71 42.32
N THR A 571 -4.26 2.07 41.54
CA THR A 571 -4.19 0.66 41.15
C THR A 571 -3.80 0.41 39.69
N SER A 572 -3.77 1.42 38.82
CA SER A 572 -3.28 1.31 37.44
C SER A 572 -2.11 2.27 37.24
N SER A 573 -1.04 1.81 36.61
CA SER A 573 0.14 2.64 36.30
C SER A 573 -0.12 3.69 35.21
N ASP A 574 -1.21 3.52 34.44
CA ASP A 574 -1.53 4.37 33.30
C ASP A 574 -2.70 5.30 33.64
N VAL A 575 -2.46 6.61 33.47
CA VAL A 575 -3.48 7.66 33.54
C VAL A 575 -4.26 7.66 32.22
N LEU A 576 -5.59 7.68 32.29
CA LEU A 576 -6.45 7.73 31.11
C LEU A 576 -6.20 9.02 30.33
N ASP A 577 -5.99 8.91 29.01
CA ASP A 577 -5.74 10.05 28.14
C ASP A 577 -7.06 10.69 27.66
N VAL A 578 -7.48 11.75 28.35
CA VAL A 578 -8.81 12.38 28.18
C VAL A 578 -8.71 13.79 27.62
N ALA A 579 -9.63 14.14 26.72
CA ALA A 579 -9.91 15.51 26.28
C ALA A 579 -11.24 16.04 26.82
N LEU A 580 -11.32 17.34 27.07
CA LEU A 580 -12.57 18.05 27.42
C LEU A 580 -13.01 18.93 26.24
N ASP A 581 -14.21 18.69 25.70
CA ASP A 581 -14.81 19.53 24.67
C ASP A 581 -15.56 20.73 25.25
N ASP A 582 -14.80 21.75 25.63
CA ASP A 582 -15.29 23.02 26.15
C ASP A 582 -15.50 24.10 25.07
N ARG A 583 -15.53 23.72 23.79
CA ARG A 583 -15.79 24.66 22.68
C ARG A 583 -17.22 25.24 22.78
N THR A 584 -17.44 26.41 22.20
CA THR A 584 -18.75 27.12 22.27
C THR A 584 -19.79 26.61 21.26
N ASN A 585 -19.41 25.64 20.42
CA ASN A 585 -20.29 25.02 19.42
C ASN A 585 -21.50 24.31 20.05
N SER A 586 -22.55 24.11 19.24
CA SER A 586 -23.76 23.42 19.68
C SER A 586 -23.48 21.96 20.03
N PHE A 587 -24.27 21.40 20.95
CA PHE A 587 -24.13 20.00 21.36
C PHE A 587 -24.21 19.01 20.17
N PRO A 588 -25.17 19.12 19.23
CA PRO A 588 -25.19 18.25 18.04
C PRO A 588 -23.91 18.34 17.19
N TRP A 589 -23.36 19.55 17.04
CA TRP A 589 -22.11 19.74 16.32
C TRP A 589 -20.94 19.05 17.03
N LYS A 590 -20.84 19.17 18.35
CA LYS A 590 -19.79 18.50 19.15
C LYS A 590 -19.87 16.98 19.03
N MET A 591 -21.08 16.43 19.04
CA MET A 591 -21.29 14.99 18.87
C MET A 591 -20.84 14.54 17.48
N GLN A 592 -21.21 15.27 16.42
CA GLN A 592 -20.76 14.98 15.05
C GLN A 592 -19.24 15.09 14.90
N ASP A 593 -18.63 16.09 15.54
CA ASP A 593 -17.18 16.29 15.53
C ASP A 593 -16.45 15.16 16.26
N ALA A 594 -16.92 14.79 17.45
CA ALA A 594 -16.40 13.66 18.19
C ALA A 594 -16.54 12.36 17.40
N ASP A 595 -17.66 12.23 16.66
CA ASP A 595 -17.87 11.08 15.82
C ASP A 595 -16.87 11.02 14.65
N LEU A 596 -16.67 12.15 13.97
CA LEU A 596 -15.74 12.31 12.86
C LEU A 596 -14.28 12.07 13.27
N VAL A 597 -13.85 12.65 14.40
CA VAL A 597 -12.48 12.51 14.94
C VAL A 597 -12.18 11.08 15.38
N GLY A 598 -13.20 10.36 15.85
CA GLY A 598 -13.10 8.92 16.13
C GLY A 598 -12.58 8.58 17.53
N TYR A 599 -12.96 9.34 18.55
CA TYR A 599 -12.60 9.01 19.94
C TYR A 599 -13.16 7.63 20.33
N PRO A 600 -12.35 6.72 20.91
CA PRO A 600 -12.81 5.39 21.30
C PRO A 600 -13.98 5.43 22.30
N ILE A 601 -13.94 6.37 23.24
CA ILE A 601 -14.94 6.59 24.28
C ILE A 601 -15.44 8.04 24.24
N ILE A 602 -16.76 8.23 24.22
CA ILE A 602 -17.39 9.55 24.35
C ILE A 602 -18.19 9.55 25.66
N VAL A 603 -17.93 10.53 26.52
CA VAL A 603 -18.61 10.71 27.80
C VAL A 603 -19.44 11.98 27.74
N VAL A 604 -20.76 11.85 27.74
CA VAL A 604 -21.70 12.96 27.64
C VAL A 604 -22.22 13.35 29.03
N VAL A 605 -22.02 14.61 29.41
CA VAL A 605 -22.53 15.17 30.67
C VAL A 605 -23.83 15.92 30.39
N GLY A 606 -24.94 15.19 30.58
CA GLY A 606 -26.28 15.62 30.19
C GLY A 606 -27.17 16.04 31.36
N ARG A 607 -28.49 15.84 31.19
CA ARG A 607 -29.51 16.20 32.19
C ARG A 607 -29.38 15.39 33.49
N SER A 608 -29.01 14.11 33.39
CA SER A 608 -28.90 13.21 34.55
C SER A 608 -27.81 13.63 35.54
N TRP A 609 -26.83 14.45 35.12
CA TRP A 609 -25.78 14.96 35.99
C TRP A 609 -26.32 15.69 37.23
N LYS A 610 -27.35 16.54 37.06
CA LYS A 610 -27.91 17.34 38.15
C LYS A 610 -28.63 16.52 39.22
N ASN A 611 -29.25 15.41 38.82
CA ASN A 611 -30.10 14.61 39.72
C ASN A 611 -29.33 13.43 40.31
N ASN A 612 -28.52 12.76 39.49
CA ASN A 612 -27.95 11.45 39.79
C ASN A 612 -26.41 11.45 39.79
N ARG A 613 -25.77 12.59 39.46
CA ARG A 613 -24.33 12.69 39.18
C ARG A 613 -23.82 11.59 38.25
N SER A 614 -24.59 11.32 37.19
CA SER A 614 -24.31 10.32 36.16
C SER A 614 -24.06 10.96 34.81
N CYS A 615 -23.35 10.22 33.96
CA CYS A 615 -23.01 10.61 32.59
C CYS A 615 -23.29 9.46 31.63
N GLU A 616 -23.57 9.78 30.37
CA GLU A 616 -23.77 8.76 29.33
C GLU A 616 -22.41 8.41 28.72
N VAL A 617 -22.04 7.13 28.73
CA VAL A 617 -20.81 6.60 28.14
C VAL A 617 -21.15 5.89 26.84
N GLN A 618 -20.49 6.29 25.76
CA GLN A 618 -20.63 5.68 24.44
C GLN A 618 -19.31 5.06 23.99
N CYS A 619 -19.38 3.85 23.42
CA CYS A 619 -18.27 3.21 22.70
C CYS A 619 -18.77 2.69 21.37
N ARG A 620 -18.39 3.37 20.26
CA ARG A 620 -18.94 3.06 18.93
C ARG A 620 -18.64 1.63 18.49
N ARG A 621 -17.40 1.18 18.65
CA ARG A 621 -16.94 -0.15 18.18
C ARG A 621 -17.62 -1.31 18.90
N LEU A 622 -18.01 -1.11 20.14
CA LEU A 622 -18.74 -2.11 20.94
C LEU A 622 -20.27 -1.93 20.86
N GLY A 623 -20.77 -0.89 20.20
CA GLY A 623 -22.19 -0.56 20.16
C GLY A 623 -22.78 -0.18 21.53
N ILE A 624 -21.95 0.27 22.47
CA ILE A 624 -22.35 0.54 23.86
C ILE A 624 -22.80 2.00 23.99
N LYS A 625 -23.91 2.18 24.70
CA LYS A 625 -24.46 3.48 25.11
C LYS A 625 -25.21 3.31 26.43
N GLU A 626 -24.57 3.66 27.54
CA GLU A 626 -25.08 3.39 28.89
C GLU A 626 -24.91 4.59 29.81
N GLU A 627 -25.82 4.75 30.79
CA GLU A 627 -25.71 5.78 31.82
C GLU A 627 -24.94 5.24 33.03
N ILE A 628 -23.84 5.91 33.37
CA ILE A 628 -22.89 5.47 34.40
C ILE A 628 -22.73 6.58 35.47
N PRO A 629 -22.90 6.26 36.76
CA PRO A 629 -22.60 7.19 37.85
C PRO A 629 -21.13 7.61 37.85
N LEU A 630 -20.82 8.82 38.34
CA LEU A 630 -19.43 9.28 38.49
C LEU A 630 -18.60 8.31 39.34
N ASP A 631 -19.22 7.76 40.38
CA ASP A 631 -18.62 6.70 41.17
C ASP A 631 -18.59 5.39 40.36
N GLY A 632 -17.41 4.83 40.15
CA GLY A 632 -17.20 3.68 39.27
C GLY A 632 -16.93 4.00 37.79
N LEU A 633 -17.14 5.25 37.33
CA LEU A 633 -16.99 5.63 35.91
C LEU A 633 -15.62 5.22 35.32
N ALA A 634 -14.52 5.58 35.97
CA ALA A 634 -13.18 5.25 35.48
C ALA A 634 -12.95 3.73 35.34
N ALA A 635 -13.40 2.93 36.31
CA ALA A 635 -13.31 1.46 36.23
C ALA A 635 -14.15 0.89 35.07
N TYR A 636 -15.32 1.47 34.83
CA TYR A 636 -16.16 1.07 33.72
C TYR A 636 -15.49 1.38 32.37
N ILE A 637 -14.93 2.59 32.21
CA ILE A 637 -14.18 2.96 31.00
C ILE A 637 -12.95 2.06 30.82
N ASP A 638 -12.18 1.77 31.88
CA ASP A 638 -11.04 0.86 31.80
C ASP A 638 -11.47 -0.53 31.32
N LYS A 639 -12.58 -1.06 31.86
CA LYS A 639 -13.16 -2.33 31.42
C LYS A 639 -13.53 -2.28 29.93
N LEU A 640 -14.17 -1.20 29.48
CA LEU A 640 -14.49 -1.02 28.07
C LEU A 640 -13.23 -0.96 27.20
N LEU A 641 -12.20 -0.23 27.61
CA LEU A 641 -10.95 -0.10 26.87
C LEU A 641 -10.16 -1.41 26.79
N VAL A 642 -10.27 -2.28 27.80
CA VAL A 642 -9.74 -3.66 27.76
C VAL A 642 -10.53 -4.52 26.77
N GLN A 643 -11.87 -4.45 26.80
CA GLN A 643 -12.73 -5.18 25.86
C GLN A 643 -12.56 -4.68 24.42
N PHE A 644 -12.40 -3.38 24.24
CA PHE A 644 -12.07 -2.71 22.97
C PHE A 644 -10.75 -3.22 22.38
N GLY A 645 -9.83 -3.70 23.24
CA GLY A 645 -8.57 -4.30 22.85
C GLY A 645 -8.60 -5.81 22.58
N ALA A 646 -9.72 -6.50 22.82
CA ALA A 646 -9.85 -7.93 22.52
C ALA A 646 -10.19 -8.13 21.03
N ASN A 647 -9.34 -8.85 20.31
CA ASN A 647 -9.49 -9.05 18.86
C ASN A 647 -10.76 -9.87 18.57
N PRO A 648 -11.75 -9.37 17.80
CA PRO A 648 -12.92 -10.14 17.39
C PRO A 648 -12.59 -11.20 16.33
N LEU A 649 -11.43 -11.08 15.68
CA LEU A 649 -10.88 -12.09 14.77
C LEU A 649 -9.96 -13.00 15.60
N GLY A 650 -10.25 -14.30 15.60
CA GLY A 650 -9.56 -15.32 16.41
C GLY A 650 -8.04 -15.32 16.27
N PRO A 651 -7.33 -16.14 17.09
CA PRO A 651 -5.87 -16.09 17.17
C PRO A 651 -5.23 -16.17 15.79
N HIS A 652 -4.38 -15.19 15.47
CA HIS A 652 -3.42 -15.34 14.40
C HIS A 652 -2.67 -16.65 14.63
N LYS A 653 -2.63 -17.52 13.62
CA LYS A 653 -1.59 -18.53 13.52
C LYS A 653 -0.28 -17.77 13.28
N ALA A 654 0.30 -17.24 14.35
CA ALA A 654 1.71 -16.88 14.35
C ALA A 654 2.45 -18.14 13.96
N THR A 655 3.27 -18.05 12.92
CA THR A 655 4.24 -19.05 12.46
C THR A 655 5.18 -19.40 13.61
N THR A 656 4.71 -20.25 14.51
CA THR A 656 5.53 -21.08 15.38
C THR A 656 5.42 -22.47 14.80
N SER A 657 6.50 -22.90 14.15
CA SER A 657 6.71 -24.29 13.73
C SER A 657 6.37 -25.22 14.88
N ARG A 658 5.18 -25.84 14.83
CA ARG A 658 4.82 -26.99 15.66
C ARG A 658 4.54 -28.16 14.74
N LYS A 659 5.50 -29.08 14.80
CA LYS A 659 5.63 -30.38 14.15
C LYS A 659 4.30 -31.12 13.96
N ALA A 660 4.12 -31.62 12.73
CA ALA A 660 3.14 -32.65 12.42
C ALA A 660 3.53 -33.97 13.11
N GLY A 661 2.55 -34.62 13.74
CA GLY A 661 2.70 -35.93 14.36
C GLY A 661 1.35 -36.59 14.62
N LEU A 662 1.03 -37.57 13.77
CA LEU A 662 0.23 -38.78 14.02
C LEU A 662 -1.29 -38.68 14.28
N SER A 663 -2.02 -39.08 13.22
CA SER A 663 -3.17 -40.00 13.18
C SER A 663 -4.28 -39.90 14.23
N TYR A 664 -5.50 -39.57 13.76
CA TYR A 664 -6.72 -40.20 14.28
C TYR A 664 -7.81 -40.30 13.20
N GLN A 665 -8.22 -41.52 12.88
CA GLN A 665 -9.38 -41.83 12.05
C GLN A 665 -10.66 -41.37 12.75
N ARG A 666 -11.61 -40.78 12.02
CA ARG A 666 -13.04 -40.92 12.34
C ARG A 666 -13.92 -40.81 11.11
N HIS A 667 -14.87 -41.73 11.06
CA HIS A 667 -15.79 -42.04 9.98
C HIS A 667 -16.84 -40.94 9.70
N ARG A 668 -17.21 -40.90 8.42
CA ARG A 668 -18.41 -40.35 7.77
C ARG A 668 -19.63 -40.08 8.65
N SER A 669 -20.28 -38.94 8.37
CA SER A 669 -21.72 -38.90 8.12
C SER A 669 -22.06 -37.75 7.17
N SER A 670 -22.51 -38.13 5.97
CA SER A 670 -23.06 -37.31 4.91
C SER A 670 -24.43 -36.74 5.28
N GLN A 671 -24.63 -35.44 5.11
CA GLN A 671 -25.96 -34.86 4.90
C GLN A 671 -25.88 -33.74 3.85
N LEU A 672 -26.63 -33.95 2.78
CA LEU A 672 -26.82 -33.03 1.67
C LEU A 672 -27.46 -31.73 2.15
N TYR A 673 -26.89 -30.59 1.78
CA TYR A 673 -27.65 -29.37 1.54
C TYR A 673 -27.34 -28.89 0.12
N GLN A 674 -28.39 -28.89 -0.70
CA GLN A 674 -28.38 -28.43 -2.09
C GLN A 674 -28.01 -26.95 -2.14
N THR A 675 -26.92 -26.65 -2.84
CA THR A 675 -26.54 -25.30 -3.25
C THR A 675 -27.36 -24.90 -4.46
N THR A 676 -28.25 -23.94 -4.30
CA THR A 676 -28.81 -23.17 -5.42
C THR A 676 -27.81 -22.09 -5.83
N ASN A 677 -27.22 -22.24 -7.02
CA ASN A 677 -26.43 -21.22 -7.71
C ASN A 677 -27.27 -19.94 -7.95
N PRO A 678 -26.74 -18.73 -7.72
CA PRO A 678 -27.19 -17.55 -8.43
C PRO A 678 -26.42 -17.44 -9.75
N SER A 679 -27.09 -17.82 -10.84
CA SER A 679 -26.59 -17.65 -12.20
C SER A 679 -26.45 -16.17 -12.56
N ILE A 680 -25.27 -15.80 -13.04
CA ILE A 680 -24.99 -14.55 -13.77
C ILE A 680 -25.76 -14.62 -15.10
N MET A 681 -26.66 -13.67 -15.33
CA MET A 681 -27.32 -13.49 -16.62
C MET A 681 -26.62 -12.37 -17.41
N SER A 682 -25.91 -12.73 -18.47
CA SER A 682 -25.70 -11.85 -19.62
C SER A 682 -26.93 -11.94 -20.51
N SER A 683 -27.60 -10.83 -20.83
CA SER A 683 -28.63 -10.83 -21.88
C SER A 683 -28.02 -10.43 -23.24
N PRO A 684 -28.33 -11.18 -24.32
CA PRO A 684 -28.04 -10.77 -25.68
C PRO A 684 -29.05 -9.71 -26.17
N ALA A 685 -28.73 -9.09 -27.29
CA ALA A 685 -29.51 -8.07 -27.98
C ALA A 685 -31.03 -8.36 -28.03
N GLY A 686 -31.83 -7.35 -27.69
CA GLY A 686 -33.22 -7.22 -28.17
C GLY A 686 -34.30 -8.05 -27.47
N GLN A 687 -34.18 -8.42 -26.20
CA GLN A 687 -35.32 -8.97 -25.45
C GLN A 687 -36.25 -7.87 -24.95
N THR A 688 -37.48 -7.84 -25.49
CA THR A 688 -38.61 -7.10 -24.91
C THR A 688 -39.09 -7.82 -23.65
N VAL A 689 -38.85 -7.22 -22.49
CA VAL A 689 -39.30 -7.78 -21.20
C VAL A 689 -40.72 -7.31 -20.91
N ASP A 690 -41.64 -8.25 -20.66
CA ASP A 690 -43.00 -7.91 -20.22
C ASP A 690 -42.99 -7.47 -18.74
N LEU A 691 -43.04 -6.15 -18.54
CA LEU A 691 -43.09 -5.52 -17.22
C LEU A 691 -44.40 -5.82 -16.45
N GLY A 692 -45.46 -6.22 -17.16
CA GLY A 692 -46.76 -6.58 -16.60
C GLY A 692 -46.70 -7.86 -15.75
N GLY A 693 -45.83 -8.81 -16.09
CA GLY A 693 -45.68 -10.09 -15.38
C GLY A 693 -44.78 -10.07 -14.14
N LEU A 694 -43.99 -9.01 -13.91
CA LEU A 694 -42.97 -8.97 -12.85
C LEU A 694 -43.54 -8.61 -11.46
N SER A 695 -43.02 -9.22 -10.39
CA SER A 695 -43.38 -8.83 -9.02
C SER A 695 -42.86 -7.43 -8.65
N THR A 696 -43.41 -6.81 -7.59
CA THR A 696 -42.94 -5.50 -7.09
C THR A 696 -41.47 -5.53 -6.65
N GLN A 697 -41.00 -6.64 -6.08
CA GLN A 697 -39.60 -6.84 -5.72
C GLN A 697 -38.68 -6.93 -6.96
N GLN A 698 -39.10 -7.66 -8.00
CA GLN A 698 -38.34 -7.75 -9.25
C GLN A 698 -38.30 -6.41 -9.99
N LEU A 699 -39.41 -5.66 -10.03
CA LEU A 699 -39.45 -4.31 -10.62
C LEU A 699 -38.56 -3.32 -9.86
N SER A 700 -38.48 -3.43 -8.53
CA SER A 700 -37.56 -2.61 -7.73
C SER A 700 -36.09 -2.94 -7.98
N GLN A 701 -35.76 -4.20 -8.25
CA GLN A 701 -34.40 -4.61 -8.62
C GLN A 701 -34.02 -4.10 -10.02
N VAL A 702 -34.92 -4.21 -10.99
CA VAL A 702 -34.74 -3.67 -12.35
C VAL A 702 -34.58 -2.15 -12.32
N LYS A 703 -35.39 -1.44 -11.51
CA LYS A 703 -35.24 0.00 -11.29
C LYS A 703 -33.85 0.34 -10.76
N LYS A 704 -33.39 -0.35 -9.72
CA LYS A 704 -32.06 -0.13 -9.11
C LYS A 704 -30.94 -0.34 -10.14
N GLN A 705 -31.03 -1.38 -10.97
CA GLN A 705 -30.06 -1.62 -12.03
C GLN A 705 -30.03 -0.48 -13.06
N PHE A 706 -31.20 -0.01 -13.51
CA PHE A 706 -31.25 1.14 -14.42
C PHE A 706 -30.73 2.43 -13.79
N ASP A 707 -30.98 2.68 -12.50
CA ASP A 707 -30.43 3.82 -11.77
C ASP A 707 -28.89 3.79 -11.75
N GLU A 708 -28.30 2.65 -11.41
CA GLU A 708 -26.83 2.44 -11.38
C GLU A 708 -26.20 2.59 -12.79
N GLU A 709 -26.82 2.01 -13.81
CA GLU A 709 -26.37 2.15 -15.19
C GLU A 709 -26.46 3.60 -15.71
N LEU A 710 -27.53 4.32 -15.37
CA LEU A 710 -27.72 5.71 -15.78
C LEU A 710 -26.70 6.63 -15.09
N GLU A 711 -26.39 6.38 -13.82
CA GLU A 711 -25.34 7.10 -13.08
C GLU A 711 -23.96 6.92 -13.74
N HIS A 712 -23.60 5.68 -14.09
CA HIS A 712 -22.36 5.38 -14.79
C HIS A 712 -22.28 6.06 -16.17
N LEU A 713 -23.35 5.99 -16.97
CA LEU A 713 -23.40 6.62 -18.30
C LEU A 713 -23.34 8.15 -18.21
N THR A 714 -23.99 8.76 -17.21
CA THR A 714 -23.97 10.22 -16.98
C THR A 714 -22.58 10.71 -16.55
N SER A 715 -21.89 9.93 -15.72
CA SER A 715 -20.49 10.19 -15.35
C SER A 715 -19.57 10.13 -16.57
N SER A 716 -19.69 9.07 -17.39
CA SER A 716 -18.92 8.89 -18.63
C SER A 716 -19.17 10.04 -19.63
N PHE A 717 -20.43 10.47 -19.77
CA PHE A 717 -20.79 11.61 -20.62
C PHE A 717 -20.11 12.90 -20.17
N THR A 718 -20.09 13.15 -18.85
CA THR A 718 -19.42 14.33 -18.27
C THR A 718 -17.92 14.32 -18.53
N GLN A 719 -17.27 13.16 -18.38
CA GLN A 719 -15.84 13.00 -18.63
C GLN A 719 -15.47 13.21 -20.10
N LEU A 720 -16.22 12.60 -21.03
CA LEU A 720 -16.00 12.77 -22.47
C LEU A 720 -16.21 14.22 -22.92
N ARG A 721 -17.21 14.91 -22.35
CA ARG A 721 -17.45 16.33 -22.63
C ARG A 721 -16.32 17.22 -22.14
N ALA A 722 -15.78 16.94 -20.95
CA ALA A 722 -14.61 17.64 -20.42
C ALA A 722 -13.36 17.40 -21.29
N ALA A 723 -13.15 16.17 -21.77
CA ALA A 723 -12.06 15.85 -22.69
C ALA A 723 -12.19 16.59 -24.03
N GLN A 724 -13.39 16.61 -24.62
CA GLN A 724 -13.66 17.34 -25.86
C GLN A 724 -13.41 18.84 -25.70
N ALA A 725 -13.78 19.43 -24.56
CA ALA A 725 -13.53 20.84 -24.26
C ALA A 725 -12.02 21.14 -24.23
N LYS A 726 -11.22 20.29 -23.57
CA LYS A 726 -9.75 20.44 -23.54
C LYS A 726 -9.13 20.38 -24.93
N PHE A 727 -9.51 19.40 -25.76
CA PHE A 727 -8.97 19.31 -27.13
C PHE A 727 -9.39 20.50 -28.00
N ARG A 728 -10.59 21.05 -27.80
CA ARG A 728 -11.04 22.27 -28.47
C ARG A 728 -10.24 23.50 -28.01
N GLU A 729 -9.89 23.60 -26.73
CA GLU A 729 -8.98 24.64 -26.22
C GLU A 729 -7.59 24.54 -26.83
N CYS A 730 -7.01 23.33 -26.89
CA CYS A 730 -5.71 23.10 -27.55
C CYS A 730 -5.73 23.49 -29.04
N LEU A 731 -6.79 23.13 -29.76
CA LEU A 731 -6.98 23.52 -31.16
C LEU A 731 -7.05 25.05 -31.32
N ASN A 732 -7.79 25.73 -30.44
CA ASN A 732 -7.86 27.19 -30.43
C ASN A 732 -6.49 27.82 -30.14
N SER A 733 -5.74 27.28 -29.18
CA SER A 733 -4.38 27.75 -28.85
C SER A 733 -3.43 27.62 -30.04
N ILE A 734 -3.53 26.56 -30.84
CA ILE A 734 -2.72 26.42 -32.06
C ILE A 734 -3.15 27.43 -33.13
N ASN A 735 -4.45 27.57 -33.36
CA ASN A 735 -4.98 28.42 -34.42
C ASN A 735 -4.82 29.93 -34.14
N THR A 736 -4.81 30.33 -32.86
CA THR A 736 -4.82 31.75 -32.44
C THR A 736 -3.61 32.17 -31.61
N GLY A 737 -2.99 31.25 -30.87
CA GLY A 737 -1.91 31.52 -29.93
C GLY A 737 -0.50 31.32 -30.50
N VAL A 738 -0.35 30.61 -31.62
CA VAL A 738 0.93 30.36 -32.28
C VAL A 738 0.92 31.05 -33.65
N SER A 739 1.54 32.24 -33.72
CA SER A 739 1.67 33.03 -34.94
C SER A 739 3.10 33.52 -35.08
N PRO A 740 3.64 33.64 -36.31
CA PRO A 740 4.97 34.23 -36.54
C PRO A 740 5.13 35.64 -35.96
N LYS A 741 4.02 36.33 -35.66
CA LYS A 741 4.00 37.67 -35.04
C LYS A 741 4.33 37.67 -33.53
N VAL A 742 4.38 36.50 -32.89
CA VAL A 742 4.60 36.31 -31.44
C VAL A 742 5.99 35.71 -31.15
N GLU A 743 6.69 35.24 -32.18
CA GLU A 743 8.06 34.75 -32.08
C GLU A 743 9.00 35.82 -31.53
N GLY A 744 9.83 35.45 -30.55
CA GLY A 744 10.75 36.37 -29.88
C GLY A 744 10.10 37.35 -28.89
N LYS A 745 8.77 37.34 -28.72
CA LYS A 745 8.09 38.16 -27.70
C LYS A 745 8.01 37.43 -26.36
N THR A 746 8.04 38.22 -25.28
CA THR A 746 7.86 37.71 -23.93
C THR A 746 6.41 37.27 -23.72
N ILE A 747 6.22 36.00 -23.37
CA ILE A 747 4.95 35.38 -23.00
C ILE A 747 5.00 34.95 -21.53
N LEU A 748 3.83 34.82 -20.90
CA LEU A 748 3.75 34.27 -19.55
C LEU A 748 3.53 32.76 -19.65
N VAL A 749 4.53 31.99 -19.26
CA VAL A 749 4.49 30.53 -19.23
C VAL A 749 3.94 30.09 -17.87
N PRO A 750 2.78 29.40 -17.82
CA PRO A 750 2.27 28.84 -16.58
C PRO A 750 3.17 27.69 -16.11
N LEU A 751 3.73 27.81 -14.90
CA LEU A 751 4.39 26.69 -14.20
C LEU A 751 3.38 25.89 -13.38
N THR A 752 2.32 26.55 -12.92
CA THR A 752 1.16 25.95 -12.23
C THR A 752 -0.10 26.75 -12.58
N SER A 753 -1.27 26.33 -12.11
CA SER A 753 -2.53 27.07 -12.28
C SER A 753 -2.53 28.47 -11.64
N SER A 754 -1.58 28.79 -10.78
CA SER A 754 -1.49 30.07 -10.04
C SER A 754 -0.15 30.80 -10.18
N LEU A 755 0.81 30.24 -10.92
CA LEU A 755 2.15 30.81 -11.07
C LEU A 755 2.56 30.86 -12.53
N TYR A 756 2.90 32.06 -12.99
CA TYR A 756 3.37 32.33 -14.34
C TYR A 756 4.76 32.96 -14.29
N VAL A 757 5.63 32.53 -15.19
CA VAL A 757 6.96 33.13 -15.37
C VAL A 757 7.09 33.70 -16.78
N PRO A 758 7.78 34.83 -16.96
CA PRO A 758 8.07 35.33 -18.29
C PRO A 758 9.02 34.38 -19.02
N GLY A 759 8.64 33.96 -20.22
CA GLY A 759 9.45 33.18 -21.15
C GLY A 759 9.37 33.78 -22.55
N THR A 760 10.21 33.31 -23.48
CA THR A 760 10.21 33.78 -24.86
C THR A 760 9.92 32.61 -25.78
N LEU A 761 8.99 32.78 -26.72
CA LEU A 761 8.62 31.73 -27.67
C LEU A 761 9.66 31.71 -28.81
N ALA A 762 10.45 30.63 -28.89
CA ALA A 762 11.59 30.50 -29.80
C ALA A 762 11.26 29.80 -31.14
N ASP A 763 10.17 29.02 -31.19
CA ASP A 763 9.70 28.32 -32.38
C ASP A 763 8.17 28.46 -32.46
N THR A 764 7.66 28.82 -33.64
CA THR A 764 6.22 28.93 -33.91
C THR A 764 5.75 27.94 -34.99
N GLU A 765 6.65 27.14 -35.55
CA GLU A 765 6.36 26.16 -36.58
C GLU A 765 6.06 24.78 -35.98
N ASN A 766 6.69 24.43 -34.87
CA ASN A 766 6.51 23.15 -34.17
C ASN A 766 5.91 23.33 -32.78
N VAL A 767 5.05 22.39 -32.40
CA VAL A 767 4.41 22.34 -31.08
C VAL A 767 4.48 20.93 -30.51
N ILE A 768 4.60 20.84 -29.19
CA ILE A 768 4.50 19.58 -28.47
C ILE A 768 3.01 19.27 -28.27
N VAL A 769 2.57 18.13 -28.78
CA VAL A 769 1.18 17.66 -28.74
C VAL A 769 1.07 16.49 -27.78
N ASP A 770 0.17 16.59 -26.81
CA ASP A 770 -0.25 15.45 -26.00
C ASP A 770 -1.15 14.56 -26.85
N VAL A 771 -0.68 13.34 -27.13
CA VAL A 771 -1.45 12.36 -27.93
C VAL A 771 -2.24 11.37 -27.07
N GLY A 772 -2.21 11.53 -25.73
CA GLY A 772 -2.84 10.64 -24.76
C GLY A 772 -1.84 9.81 -23.97
N THR A 773 -2.31 9.24 -22.84
CA THR A 773 -1.55 8.35 -21.93
C THR A 773 -0.19 8.89 -21.45
N GLY A 774 0.02 10.21 -21.51
CA GLY A 774 1.26 10.86 -21.07
C GLY A 774 2.37 10.90 -22.14
N PHE A 775 2.05 10.59 -23.40
CA PHE A 775 3.00 10.73 -24.51
C PHE A 775 2.86 12.10 -25.17
N TYR A 776 4.01 12.74 -25.35
CA TYR A 776 4.14 14.02 -26.03
C TYR A 776 4.91 13.82 -27.33
N VAL A 777 4.34 14.28 -28.43
CA VAL A 777 4.95 14.18 -29.76
C VAL A 777 5.10 15.57 -30.33
N GLU A 778 6.29 15.90 -30.81
CA GLU A 778 6.52 17.11 -31.57
C GLU A 778 5.85 17.01 -32.94
N LYS A 779 5.03 18.00 -33.29
CA LYS A 779 4.32 18.07 -34.57
C LYS A 779 4.41 19.48 -35.13
N SER A 780 4.41 19.58 -36.46
CA SER A 780 4.16 20.87 -37.11
C SER A 780 2.80 21.42 -36.64
N THR A 781 2.68 22.74 -36.52
CA THR A 781 1.40 23.39 -36.16
C THR A 781 0.24 22.96 -37.04
N LYS A 782 0.48 22.70 -38.34
CA LYS A 782 -0.51 22.18 -39.28
C LYS A 782 -0.96 20.76 -38.95
N ASP A 783 -0.03 19.87 -38.61
CA ASP A 783 -0.37 18.48 -38.28
C ASP A 783 -0.95 18.34 -36.87
N ALA A 784 -0.54 19.21 -35.94
CA ALA A 784 -1.15 19.35 -34.63
C ALA A 784 -2.62 19.83 -34.73
N ALA A 785 -2.91 20.83 -35.56
CA ALA A 785 -4.27 21.29 -35.80
C ALA A 785 -5.16 20.19 -36.42
N LYS A 786 -4.64 19.43 -37.38
CA LYS A 786 -5.33 18.27 -37.96
C LYS A 786 -5.63 17.21 -36.91
N PHE A 787 -4.65 16.87 -36.06
CA PHE A 787 -4.81 15.89 -34.99
C PHE A 787 -5.93 16.28 -34.01
N TYR A 788 -5.89 17.51 -33.48
CA TYR A 788 -6.91 17.95 -32.52
C TYR A 788 -8.29 18.13 -33.17
N THR A 789 -8.36 18.52 -34.45
CA THR A 789 -9.63 18.56 -35.19
C THR A 789 -10.26 17.17 -35.27
N ALA A 790 -9.48 16.15 -35.67
CA ALA A 790 -9.96 14.77 -35.74
C ALA A 790 -10.43 14.26 -34.36
N LYS A 791 -9.71 14.59 -33.28
CA LYS A 791 -10.10 14.20 -31.92
C LYS A 791 -11.37 14.87 -31.41
N VAL A 792 -11.59 16.15 -31.74
CA VAL A 792 -12.82 16.87 -31.38
C VAL A 792 -14.03 16.28 -32.12
N GLU A 793 -13.86 15.91 -33.39
CA GLU A 793 -14.89 15.28 -34.21
C GLU A 793 -15.23 13.87 -33.72
N GLU A 794 -14.22 13.03 -33.46
CA GLU A 794 -14.36 11.68 -32.91
C GLU A 794 -15.13 11.70 -31.57
N LEU A 795 -14.71 12.55 -30.62
CA LEU A 795 -15.40 12.69 -29.35
C LEU A 795 -16.81 13.27 -29.51
N GLY A 796 -17.03 14.10 -30.53
CA GLY A 796 -18.35 14.64 -30.85
C GLY A 796 -19.33 13.57 -31.35
N ALA A 797 -18.85 12.61 -32.14
CA ALA A 797 -19.64 11.45 -32.55
C ALA A 797 -19.99 10.57 -31.34
N ASN A 798 -18.99 10.22 -30.52
CA ASN A 798 -19.18 9.40 -29.32
C ASN A 798 -20.16 10.04 -28.32
N LEU A 799 -20.10 11.37 -28.13
CA LEU A 799 -21.03 12.08 -27.26
C LEU A 799 -22.49 12.02 -27.77
N LYS A 800 -22.71 12.11 -29.09
CA LYS A 800 -24.06 11.97 -29.67
C LYS A 800 -24.62 10.57 -29.50
N ASP A 801 -23.79 9.54 -29.70
CA ASP A 801 -24.20 8.15 -29.51
C ASP A 801 -24.55 7.88 -28.04
N LEU A 802 -23.73 8.38 -27.12
CA LEU A 802 -23.96 8.24 -25.68
C LEU A 802 -25.21 9.00 -25.22
N GLU A 803 -25.46 10.20 -25.76
CA GLU A 803 -26.68 10.98 -25.49
C GLU A 803 -27.94 10.19 -25.88
N SER A 804 -27.91 9.53 -27.05
CA SER A 804 -29.01 8.66 -27.50
C SER A 804 -29.24 7.48 -26.56
N ILE A 805 -28.16 6.84 -26.08
CA ILE A 805 -28.23 5.71 -25.13
C ILE A 805 -28.78 6.16 -23.78
N VAL A 806 -28.29 7.28 -23.24
CA VAL A 806 -28.76 7.85 -21.96
C VAL A 806 -30.24 8.21 -22.03
N GLN A 807 -30.68 8.84 -23.13
CA GLN A 807 -32.09 9.18 -23.32
C GLN A 807 -32.97 7.92 -23.42
N GLY A 808 -32.49 6.89 -24.13
CA GLY A 808 -33.18 5.60 -24.22
C GLY A 808 -33.33 4.91 -22.86
N LYS A 809 -32.27 4.86 -22.05
CA LYS A 809 -32.32 4.25 -20.72
C LYS A 809 -33.15 5.06 -19.72
N SER A 810 -33.08 6.40 -19.78
CA SER A 810 -33.92 7.28 -18.95
C SER A 810 -35.41 7.07 -19.23
N ASN A 811 -35.78 6.94 -20.51
CA ASN A 811 -37.16 6.61 -20.89
C ASN A 811 -37.58 5.22 -20.37
N ASN A 812 -36.71 4.21 -20.45
CA ASN A 812 -37.00 2.87 -19.94
C ASN A 812 -37.18 2.85 -18.42
N LEU A 813 -36.33 3.56 -17.68
CA LEU A 813 -36.44 3.71 -16.22
C LEU A 813 -37.80 4.32 -15.84
N ARG A 814 -38.23 5.37 -16.54
CA ARG A 814 -39.54 6.00 -16.31
C ARG A 814 -40.70 5.03 -16.52
N VAL A 815 -40.64 4.18 -17.55
CA VAL A 815 -41.65 3.15 -17.80
C VAL A 815 -41.69 2.13 -16.65
N VAL A 816 -40.52 1.71 -16.14
CA VAL A 816 -40.43 0.79 -14.99
C VAL A 816 -41.01 1.43 -13.72
N GLU A 817 -40.72 2.71 -13.48
CA GLU A 817 -41.27 3.47 -12.34
C GLU A 817 -42.79 3.60 -12.40
N ASP A 818 -43.36 3.88 -13.57
CA ASP A 818 -44.80 4.00 -13.76
C ASP A 818 -45.52 2.66 -13.52
N VAL A 819 -44.98 1.54 -14.01
CA VAL A 819 -45.53 0.19 -13.77
C VAL A 819 -45.41 -0.21 -12.31
N LEU A 820 -44.27 0.07 -11.66
CA LEU A 820 -44.07 -0.20 -10.24
C LEU A 820 -45.07 0.59 -9.40
N ARG A 821 -45.30 1.86 -9.72
CA ARG A 821 -46.27 2.73 -9.03
C ARG A 821 -47.70 2.21 -9.18
N GLN A 822 -48.10 1.82 -10.39
CA GLN A 822 -49.43 1.23 -10.62
C GLN A 822 -49.65 -0.06 -9.82
N LYS A 823 -48.64 -0.94 -9.74
CA LYS A 823 -48.73 -2.19 -8.96
C LYS A 823 -48.82 -1.95 -7.46
N VAL A 824 -48.02 -1.03 -6.91
CA VAL A 824 -48.09 -0.67 -5.49
C VAL A 824 -49.46 -0.08 -5.13
N LEU A 825 -50.06 0.74 -6.00
CA LEU A 825 -51.41 1.26 -5.80
C LEU A 825 -52.49 0.16 -5.86
N SER A 826 -52.35 -0.82 -6.75
CA SER A 826 -53.29 -1.96 -6.84
C SER A 826 -53.17 -2.97 -5.69
N GLY A 827 -51.97 -3.13 -5.11
CA GLY A 827 -51.73 -4.04 -3.97
C GLY A 827 -52.25 -3.52 -2.63
N ASN A 828 -52.41 -2.20 -2.48
CA ASN A 828 -52.95 -1.58 -1.26
C ASN A 828 -54.50 -1.56 -1.20
N ALA A 829 -55.21 -1.97 -2.27
CA ALA A 829 -56.67 -2.01 -2.30
C ALA A 829 -57.28 -3.29 -1.65
N GLY A 830 -56.45 -4.20 -1.12
CA GLY A 830 -56.85 -5.54 -0.68
C GLY A 830 -56.82 -5.83 0.83
N ALA A 831 -56.68 -4.84 1.70
CA ALA A 831 -56.77 -5.06 3.16
C ALA A 831 -58.21 -4.80 3.67
N PRO A 832 -58.97 -5.82 4.12
CA PRO A 832 -60.23 -5.57 4.79
C PRO A 832 -59.98 -4.96 6.16
N ALA A 833 -60.74 -3.91 6.50
CA ALA A 833 -60.80 -3.37 7.85
C ALA A 833 -61.32 -4.46 8.81
N ALA A 834 -60.55 -4.77 9.85
CA ALA A 834 -60.95 -5.65 10.93
C ALA A 834 -61.39 -4.82 12.15
N GLU A 835 -62.59 -5.13 12.64
CA GLU A 835 -63.13 -4.81 13.97
C GLU A 835 -62.24 -5.32 15.11
#